data_AF-A0A225AEK1-F1
#
_entry.id   AF-A0A225AEK1-F1
#
_cell.length_a   1.000
_cell.length_b   1.000
_cell.length_c   1.000
_cell.angle_alpha   90.00
_cell.angle_beta   90.00
_cell.angle_gamma   90.00
#
_symmetry.space_group_name_H-M   'P 1'
#
loop_
_entity.id
_entity.type
_entity.pdbx_description
1 polymer ?
#
loop_
_entity_poly.entity_id
_entity_poly.type
_entity_poly.pdbx_seq_one_letter_code
_entity_poly.pdbx_strand_id
1 'polypeptide(L)'
;MPNKYWTDDPDETETGSGRSYQTSDPDITEPDENSRSIPTRSQTPQSQRRTHPPQQLQGGISAQITTSKGRTYKDPDIDTTERLSDIDPNFNRAEGTKKLKERVIDRWHRFCRKNGENESDCTRWSDPENALRQASADCIFQFLKWCFKLEYGTDGRKLPGYGQAGTFNTDWKYFRIYYEDILGHKMDKDMVKSLRTARQWLIHENKLGTQSRDNDPVYIDDMIEFNETILQTRKKRFYLGIQRIMLCLALMLGLFTAGRKTAILKLQYKHLRISLLRNPHGGPPILDIAIKPKYIKSLLGITNLNTFSFPEIILGVSLVFSPHVFIMGLLLHARAFQANIRSMDDVRRLFVMRNCQELPLPLKEEMDNYYLFCKVDLIDGKPWILRDQPMSDSQYNAAIRAISEIMGLLKWFFFHQFRYGTGKILDKTEWVSDSERNLILNHANTSTFLKYYRPRNHTQMQQAVLGLDPNEVIDRALTSIRRYADKRRPRYLDDTQKALVEDDPELQTAISNRDALLDQFQQTPDATLAHAVAEAERNIKNTRQRLRYRRKKEVRRAFSDEQAVKDANAQLSGTNLLEDELNEELDDDTPPEQTMLIEGLMAVPVEWTFEGEWQRRNVGTEVIIMYCDYEEGGPLRGRPKGKRRLNDEVRLLSVETKQIEKTEDDKPIIEKKRKIEQEQPQTAKKPLVCFQCGKKYRQTDRSELGIEFRDMFLIG
;
A
#
# COMPACT_ATOMS: atom_id res chain seq x y z
N MET A 1 -43.85 -13.02 -23.15
CA MET A 1 -44.36 -11.73 -22.63
C MET A 1 -43.17 -10.90 -22.14
N PRO A 2 -43.18 -9.55 -22.26
CA PRO A 2 -41.97 -8.73 -22.09
C PRO A 2 -41.86 -7.99 -20.73
N ASN A 3 -40.63 -7.57 -20.43
CA ASN A 3 -40.21 -6.45 -19.56
C ASN A 3 -40.73 -6.34 -18.12
N LYS A 4 -39.83 -6.55 -17.14
CA LYS A 4 -39.86 -5.84 -15.84
C LYS A 4 -38.54 -5.85 -15.03
N TYR A 5 -37.45 -5.28 -15.58
CA TYR A 5 -36.27 -4.87 -14.80
C TYR A 5 -35.61 -3.62 -15.41
N TRP A 6 -35.93 -2.43 -14.88
CA TRP A 6 -35.33 -1.14 -15.25
C TRP A 6 -35.52 -0.10 -14.11
N THR A 7 -34.80 -0.27 -13.01
CA THR A 7 -34.64 0.75 -11.94
C THR A 7 -33.33 0.49 -11.20
N ASP A 8 -32.33 1.34 -11.42
CA ASP A 8 -31.13 1.51 -10.56
C ASP A 8 -30.41 2.80 -11.01
N ASP A 9 -30.99 3.96 -10.71
CA ASP A 9 -30.31 5.27 -10.77
C ASP A 9 -30.08 5.68 -9.30
N PRO A 10 -28.86 5.51 -8.74
CA PRO A 10 -28.62 5.42 -7.29
C PRO A 10 -28.54 6.80 -6.61
N ASP A 11 -29.54 7.65 -6.82
CA ASP A 11 -29.58 9.07 -6.40
C ASP A 11 -31.03 9.59 -6.15
N GLU A 12 -32.04 8.70 -6.04
CA GLU A 12 -33.47 9.07 -5.91
C GLU A 12 -34.20 8.53 -4.65
N THR A 13 -33.50 8.15 -3.57
CA THR A 13 -34.14 7.62 -2.33
C THR A 13 -33.66 8.24 -1.01
N GLU A 14 -33.66 9.57 -0.88
CA GLU A 14 -33.67 10.24 0.44
C GLU A 14 -34.74 11.33 0.53
N THR A 15 -35.92 10.99 1.06
CA THR A 15 -36.89 11.96 1.58
C THR A 15 -37.45 11.47 2.92
N GLY A 16 -36.72 11.82 3.98
CA GLY A 16 -37.06 11.84 5.41
C GLY A 16 -38.29 11.08 5.96
N SER A 17 -38.02 10.25 6.97
CA SER A 17 -38.76 10.38 8.24
C SER A 17 -37.76 10.44 9.39
N GLY A 18 -37.84 11.49 10.21
CA GLY A 18 -36.94 11.65 11.37
C GLY A 18 -37.56 11.05 12.62
N ARG A 19 -36.88 10.08 13.23
CA ARG A 19 -37.00 9.80 14.67
C ARG A 19 -35.62 9.77 15.29
N SER A 20 -35.40 10.69 16.23
CA SER A 20 -34.17 10.81 16.98
C SER A 20 -33.98 9.61 17.90
N TYR A 21 -32.90 8.86 17.69
CA TYR A 21 -32.29 8.01 18.70
C TYR A 21 -30.89 8.53 18.97
N GLN A 22 -30.60 8.83 20.24
CA GLN A 22 -29.34 9.43 20.67
C GLN A 22 -28.26 8.34 20.66
N THR A 23 -27.27 8.47 19.77
CA THR A 23 -26.04 7.68 19.84
C THR A 23 -25.11 8.30 20.88
N SER A 24 -25.11 7.76 22.09
CA SER A 24 -24.08 8.03 23.08
C SER A 24 -22.85 7.16 22.78
N ASP A 25 -21.73 7.78 22.41
CA ASP A 25 -20.44 7.09 22.33
C ASP A 25 -19.98 6.66 23.74
N PRO A 26 -19.59 5.38 23.94
CA PRO A 26 -18.81 4.96 25.10
C PRO A 26 -17.31 5.04 24.75
N ASP A 27 -16.63 6.04 25.30
CA ASP A 27 -15.17 6.17 25.18
C ASP A 27 -14.43 5.18 26.11
N ILE A 28 -13.12 5.00 25.90
CA ILE A 28 -12.34 3.90 26.48
C ILE A 28 -11.76 4.25 27.86
N THR A 29 -12.20 3.48 28.86
CA THR A 29 -11.49 2.96 30.05
C THR A 29 -10.31 3.77 30.64
N GLU A 30 -10.54 4.36 31.82
CA GLU A 30 -9.62 4.35 33.00
C GLU A 30 -10.51 4.18 34.29
N PRO A 31 -10.00 3.99 35.52
CA PRO A 31 -9.96 2.66 36.17
C PRO A 31 -10.87 2.51 37.41
N ASP A 32 -10.97 1.27 37.93
CA ASP A 32 -11.74 0.91 39.13
C ASP A 32 -11.20 1.49 40.46
N GLU A 33 -12.11 1.96 41.33
CA GLU A 33 -12.01 1.79 42.79
C GLU A 33 -13.40 1.48 43.40
N ASN A 34 -13.42 0.76 44.53
CA ASN A 34 -14.62 0.14 45.12
C ASN A 34 -15.52 1.10 45.92
N SER A 35 -16.87 0.93 45.87
CA SER A 35 -17.73 0.84 47.08
C SER A 35 -19.24 0.56 46.86
N ARG A 36 -19.66 -0.65 47.28
CA ARG A 36 -20.93 -1.05 47.96
C ARG A 36 -22.27 -0.27 47.75
N SER A 37 -23.18 -0.91 47.00
CA SER A 37 -24.46 -1.47 47.51
C SER A 37 -25.75 -0.63 47.78
N ILE A 38 -26.78 -0.87 46.93
CA ILE A 38 -28.27 -0.88 47.17
C ILE A 38 -29.05 0.48 47.38
N PRO A 39 -30.41 0.56 47.30
CA PRO A 39 -31.05 1.05 46.05
C PRO A 39 -32.17 2.12 46.16
N THR A 40 -32.73 2.50 44.99
CA THR A 40 -34.06 3.12 44.74
C THR A 40 -34.37 4.52 45.30
N ARG A 41 -34.82 5.43 44.41
CA ARG A 41 -36.26 5.69 44.16
C ARG A 41 -36.48 6.58 42.93
N SER A 42 -37.51 6.30 42.14
CA SER A 42 -37.95 7.13 41.02
C SER A 42 -38.93 8.23 41.46
N GLN A 43 -38.62 9.50 41.19
CA GLN A 43 -39.59 10.61 41.18
C GLN A 43 -39.22 11.66 40.13
N THR A 44 -40.07 11.79 39.10
CA THR A 44 -40.21 13.02 38.31
C THR A 44 -41.27 13.89 38.98
N PRO A 45 -41.10 15.23 39.01
CA PRO A 45 -42.17 16.05 38.42
C PRO A 45 -41.70 17.30 37.66
N GLN A 46 -42.30 17.44 36.47
CA GLN A 46 -42.77 18.61 35.72
C GLN A 46 -42.52 20.07 36.17
N SER A 47 -42.74 20.98 35.19
CA SER A 47 -43.00 22.43 35.31
C SER A 47 -41.73 23.31 35.43
N GLN A 48 -41.63 24.49 34.78
CA GLN A 48 -42.58 25.23 33.93
C GLN A 48 -41.85 26.01 32.83
N ARG A 49 -42.47 26.18 31.64
CA ARG A 49 -41.98 27.15 30.64
C ARG A 49 -42.38 28.58 31.07
N ARG A 50 -41.41 29.48 31.18
CA ARG A 50 -41.63 30.93 31.11
C ARG A 50 -40.76 31.52 30.00
N THR A 51 -41.40 32.08 28.97
CA THR A 51 -40.74 32.84 27.91
C THR A 51 -40.52 34.28 28.36
N HIS A 52 -39.26 34.71 28.45
CA HIS A 52 -38.89 36.12 28.44
C HIS A 52 -38.21 36.45 27.10
N PRO A 53 -38.39 37.67 26.56
CA PRO A 53 -37.77 38.07 25.30
C PRO A 53 -36.25 38.24 25.43
N PRO A 54 -35.48 38.10 24.34
CA PRO A 54 -34.02 38.24 24.38
C PRO A 54 -33.62 39.69 24.67
N GLN A 55 -33.01 39.93 25.82
CA GLN A 55 -32.26 41.17 26.06
C GLN A 55 -30.99 41.18 25.20
N GLN A 56 -30.67 42.32 24.59
CA GLN A 56 -29.42 42.51 23.87
C GLN A 56 -28.25 42.56 24.85
N LEU A 57 -27.43 41.51 24.89
CA LEU A 57 -26.10 41.56 25.52
C LEU A 57 -25.07 42.06 24.51
N GLN A 58 -24.95 43.38 24.41
CA GLN A 58 -23.71 44.00 23.97
C GLN A 58 -22.70 43.94 25.12
N GLY A 59 -21.42 43.71 24.81
CA GLY A 59 -20.34 43.63 25.80
C GLY A 59 -19.61 42.29 25.73
N GLY A 60 -18.48 42.26 25.03
CA GLY A 60 -17.63 41.08 24.95
C GLY A 60 -16.86 40.88 26.26
N ILE A 61 -17.06 39.72 26.90
CA ILE A 61 -16.20 39.23 27.98
C ILE A 61 -15.67 37.88 27.53
N SER A 62 -14.40 37.84 27.10
CA SER A 62 -13.67 36.58 26.92
C SER A 62 -13.36 36.02 28.30
N ALA A 63 -14.25 35.17 28.82
CA ALA A 63 -14.06 34.49 30.09
C ALA A 63 -12.92 33.47 29.93
N GLN A 64 -11.74 33.79 30.47
CA GLN A 64 -10.61 32.87 30.44
C GLN A 64 -10.90 31.64 31.30
N ILE A 65 -11.27 30.53 30.65
CA ILE A 65 -11.52 29.25 31.33
C ILE A 65 -10.16 28.67 31.75
N THR A 66 -9.78 28.90 32.99
CA THR A 66 -8.60 28.30 33.62
C THR A 66 -8.90 26.87 34.06
N THR A 67 -8.05 25.94 33.66
CA THR A 67 -8.08 24.56 34.16
C THR A 67 -7.67 24.47 35.64
N SER A 68 -8.01 23.35 36.29
CA SER A 68 -7.54 22.99 37.65
C SER A 68 -6.02 22.86 37.80
N LYS A 69 -5.24 23.06 36.73
CA LYS A 69 -3.77 23.13 36.73
C LYS A 69 -3.23 24.49 36.28
N GLY A 70 -4.04 25.54 36.36
CA GLY A 70 -3.63 26.94 36.13
C GLY A 70 -3.40 27.32 34.65
N ARG A 71 -3.56 26.41 33.69
CA ARG A 71 -3.52 26.76 32.27
C ARG A 71 -4.77 27.55 31.90
N THR A 72 -4.59 28.76 31.40
CA THR A 72 -5.52 29.44 30.50
C THR A 72 -5.53 28.73 29.15
N TYR A 73 -6.70 28.36 28.65
CA TYR A 73 -6.84 28.05 27.22
C TYR A 73 -6.62 29.33 26.41
N LYS A 74 -5.66 29.30 25.49
CA LYS A 74 -5.68 30.12 24.28
C LYS A 74 -6.12 29.20 23.15
N ASP A 75 -7.43 29.11 22.96
CA ASP A 75 -7.96 28.59 21.70
C ASP A 75 -7.46 29.52 20.58
N PRO A 76 -7.07 28.99 19.42
CA PRO A 76 -6.71 29.83 18.28
C PRO A 76 -7.93 30.66 17.85
N ASP A 77 -7.69 31.89 17.42
CA ASP A 77 -8.73 32.69 16.77
C ASP A 77 -9.31 31.91 15.58
N ILE A 78 -10.61 32.07 15.33
CA ILE A 78 -11.28 31.37 14.23
C ILE A 78 -10.67 31.86 12.92
N ASP A 79 -9.96 30.98 12.22
CA ASP A 79 -9.44 31.27 10.90
C ASP A 79 -10.61 31.53 9.94
N THR A 80 -10.68 32.77 9.47
CA THR A 80 -11.69 33.27 8.53
C THR A 80 -11.04 33.71 7.21
N THR A 81 -9.76 33.40 7.01
CA THR A 81 -9.00 33.77 5.81
C THR A 81 -9.36 32.92 4.60
N GLU A 82 -9.64 31.63 4.80
CA GLU A 82 -10.22 30.73 3.80
C GLU A 82 -11.73 30.55 4.03
N ARG A 83 -12.55 30.77 3.00
CA ARG A 83 -14.00 30.56 3.06
C ARG A 83 -14.41 29.37 2.19
N LEU A 84 -15.52 28.71 2.52
CA LEU A 84 -16.03 27.57 1.75
C LEU A 84 -16.35 27.91 0.28
N SER A 85 -16.60 29.19 -0.04
CA SER A 85 -16.75 29.71 -1.40
C SER A 85 -15.50 29.64 -2.25
N ASP A 86 -14.33 29.57 -1.61
CA ASP A 86 -13.03 29.82 -2.25
C ASP A 86 -12.37 28.48 -2.67
N ILE A 87 -12.95 27.36 -2.22
CA ILE A 87 -12.53 25.99 -2.52
C ILE A 87 -13.20 25.52 -3.82
N ASP A 88 -12.41 25.19 -4.86
CA ASP A 88 -12.90 24.62 -6.12
C ASP A 88 -13.86 23.42 -5.84
N PRO A 89 -15.15 23.47 -6.24
CA PRO A 89 -16.09 22.35 -6.12
C PRO A 89 -15.66 21.09 -6.91
N ASN A 90 -14.63 21.23 -7.75
CA ASN A 90 -13.99 20.19 -8.52
C ASN A 90 -12.61 19.76 -7.94
N PHE A 91 -12.16 20.29 -6.80
CA PHE A 91 -10.84 20.05 -6.20
C PHE A 91 -10.50 18.55 -6.11
N ASN A 92 -11.42 17.74 -5.58
CA ASN A 92 -11.29 16.29 -5.41
C ASN A 92 -11.84 15.48 -6.62
N ARG A 93 -12.20 16.13 -7.73
CA ARG A 93 -12.70 15.45 -8.94
C ARG A 93 -11.52 15.06 -9.83
N ALA A 94 -11.48 13.79 -10.25
CA ALA A 94 -10.41 13.26 -11.09
C ALA A 94 -10.33 13.98 -12.46
N GLU A 95 -9.13 14.06 -13.03
CA GLU A 95 -8.84 14.74 -14.30
C GLU A 95 -9.80 14.38 -15.46
N GLY A 96 -10.11 13.09 -15.62
CA GLY A 96 -11.07 12.63 -16.64
C GLY A 96 -12.52 13.08 -16.36
N THR A 97 -12.88 13.30 -15.10
CA THR A 97 -14.17 13.85 -14.68
C THR A 97 -14.24 15.36 -14.95
N LYS A 98 -13.15 16.11 -14.72
CA LYS A 98 -13.08 17.54 -15.08
C LYS A 98 -13.29 17.72 -16.60
N LYS A 99 -12.54 16.98 -17.42
CA LYS A 99 -12.65 17.01 -18.89
C LYS A 99 -14.00 16.59 -19.46
N LEU A 100 -14.73 15.70 -18.79
CA LEU A 100 -16.10 15.35 -19.19
C LEU A 100 -17.12 16.47 -18.87
N LYS A 101 -16.92 17.21 -17.77
CA LYS A 101 -17.70 18.42 -17.46
C LYS A 101 -17.37 19.56 -18.42
N GLU A 102 -16.10 19.89 -18.59
CA GLU A 102 -15.59 20.92 -19.53
C GLU A 102 -16.14 20.74 -20.95
N ARG A 103 -16.14 19.50 -21.47
CA ARG A 103 -16.71 19.17 -22.80
C ARG A 103 -18.16 19.57 -22.94
N VAL A 104 -18.96 19.44 -21.90
CA VAL A 104 -20.39 19.78 -21.92
C VAL A 104 -20.60 21.29 -21.81
N ILE A 105 -19.76 21.97 -21.01
CA ILE A 105 -19.75 23.44 -20.89
C ILE A 105 -19.37 24.08 -22.24
N ASP A 106 -18.31 23.64 -22.90
CA ASP A 106 -17.94 24.11 -24.26
C ASP A 106 -19.11 24.00 -25.24
N ARG A 107 -19.76 22.82 -25.27
CA ARG A 107 -20.90 22.60 -26.16
C ARG A 107 -22.05 23.55 -25.86
N TRP A 108 -22.38 23.80 -24.59
CA TRP A 108 -23.41 24.77 -24.21
C TRP A 108 -23.02 26.20 -24.63
N HIS A 109 -21.77 26.60 -24.40
CA HIS A 109 -21.25 27.91 -24.79
C HIS A 109 -21.26 28.10 -26.32
N ARG A 110 -20.94 27.05 -27.10
CA ARG A 110 -21.01 27.04 -28.57
C ARG A 110 -22.45 27.07 -29.09
N PHE A 111 -23.38 26.40 -28.41
CA PHE A 111 -24.81 26.48 -28.72
C PHE A 111 -25.34 27.90 -28.50
N CYS A 112 -25.02 28.52 -27.35
CA CYS A 112 -25.40 29.92 -27.09
C CYS A 112 -24.84 30.86 -28.16
N ARG A 113 -23.55 30.76 -28.52
CA ARG A 113 -22.96 31.57 -29.60
C ARG A 113 -23.70 31.40 -30.93
N LYS A 114 -24.00 30.16 -31.33
CA LYS A 114 -24.73 29.90 -32.59
C LYS A 114 -26.19 30.37 -32.58
N ASN A 115 -26.83 30.47 -31.42
CA ASN A 115 -28.16 31.08 -31.33
C ASN A 115 -28.08 32.61 -31.31
N GLY A 116 -27.07 33.21 -30.67
CA GLY A 116 -26.80 34.65 -30.75
C GLY A 116 -26.43 35.15 -32.16
N GLU A 117 -25.88 34.27 -33.01
CA GLU A 117 -25.71 34.55 -34.45
C GLU A 117 -27.02 34.53 -35.24
N ASN A 118 -28.03 33.77 -34.79
CA ASN A 118 -29.34 33.65 -35.46
C ASN A 118 -30.38 34.64 -34.93
N GLU A 119 -30.26 35.01 -33.65
CA GLU A 119 -31.15 35.90 -32.90
C GLU A 119 -30.35 37.10 -32.37
N SER A 120 -29.84 37.94 -33.29
CA SER A 120 -28.91 39.05 -32.97
C SER A 120 -29.41 40.01 -31.88
N ASP A 121 -30.72 40.25 -31.83
CA ASP A 121 -31.37 41.13 -30.85
C ASP A 121 -31.63 40.45 -29.49
N CYS A 122 -31.42 39.13 -29.39
CA CYS A 122 -31.74 38.32 -28.22
C CYS A 122 -30.55 38.28 -27.23
N THR A 123 -30.50 39.32 -26.38
CA THR A 123 -29.47 39.51 -25.34
C THR A 123 -29.32 38.36 -24.33
N ARG A 124 -30.25 37.39 -24.31
CA ARG A 124 -30.12 36.16 -23.51
C ARG A 124 -28.85 35.36 -23.87
N TRP A 125 -28.44 35.34 -25.14
CA TRP A 125 -27.39 34.43 -25.61
C TRP A 125 -25.95 34.93 -25.40
N SER A 126 -25.74 36.20 -25.03
CA SER A 126 -24.40 36.76 -24.84
C SER A 126 -23.70 36.25 -23.58
N ASP A 127 -24.46 35.83 -22.56
CA ASP A 127 -23.96 35.13 -21.38
C ASP A 127 -24.52 33.69 -21.33
N PRO A 128 -23.69 32.65 -21.54
CA PRO A 128 -24.12 31.26 -21.43
C PRO A 128 -24.66 30.86 -20.05
N GLU A 129 -24.31 31.51 -18.95
CA GLU A 129 -24.87 31.19 -17.63
C GLU A 129 -26.28 31.76 -17.47
N ASN A 130 -26.49 33.04 -17.78
CA ASN A 130 -27.83 33.63 -17.80
C ASN A 130 -28.74 32.92 -18.83
N ALA A 131 -28.21 32.52 -19.99
CA ALA A 131 -28.93 31.68 -20.95
C ALA A 131 -29.39 30.35 -20.34
N LEU A 132 -28.59 29.74 -19.45
CA LEU A 132 -28.92 28.48 -18.76
C LEU A 132 -29.94 28.69 -17.64
N ARG A 133 -29.82 29.79 -16.88
CA ARG A 133 -30.81 30.21 -15.86
C ARG A 133 -32.19 30.44 -16.48
N GLN A 134 -32.24 30.89 -17.73
CA GLN A 134 -33.45 31.12 -18.53
C GLN A 134 -33.79 29.96 -19.50
N ALA A 135 -33.17 28.79 -19.37
CA ALA A 135 -33.36 27.69 -20.30
C ALA A 135 -34.59 26.83 -19.96
N SER A 136 -35.62 26.90 -20.79
CA SER A 136 -36.77 25.99 -20.73
C SER A 136 -36.39 24.54 -21.06
N ALA A 137 -37.27 23.59 -20.72
CA ALA A 137 -37.12 22.19 -21.12
C ALA A 137 -36.95 22.04 -22.64
N ASP A 138 -37.64 22.85 -23.46
CA ASP A 138 -37.47 22.82 -24.91
C ASP A 138 -36.11 23.40 -25.35
N CYS A 139 -35.65 24.50 -24.76
CA CYS A 139 -34.30 25.05 -25.03
C CYS A 139 -33.20 24.00 -24.76
N ILE A 140 -33.33 23.22 -23.68
CA ILE A 140 -32.38 22.14 -23.37
C ILE A 140 -32.56 20.93 -24.30
N PHE A 141 -33.78 20.61 -24.74
CA PHE A 141 -34.00 19.61 -25.79
C PHE A 141 -33.36 20.02 -27.13
N GLN A 142 -33.51 21.28 -27.54
CA GLN A 142 -32.84 21.85 -28.72
C GLN A 142 -31.32 21.74 -28.61
N PHE A 143 -30.74 22.09 -27.46
CA PHE A 143 -29.30 21.90 -27.18
C PHE A 143 -28.86 20.43 -27.30
N LEU A 144 -29.61 19.50 -26.69
CA LEU A 144 -29.31 18.07 -26.76
C LEU A 144 -29.38 17.56 -28.20
N LYS A 145 -30.39 18.00 -28.98
CA LYS A 145 -30.56 17.69 -30.41
C LYS A 145 -29.44 18.29 -31.27
N TRP A 146 -29.01 19.52 -30.96
CA TRP A 146 -27.89 20.19 -31.62
C TRP A 146 -26.55 19.47 -31.36
N CYS A 147 -26.35 18.89 -30.18
CA CYS A 147 -25.15 18.10 -29.88
C CYS A 147 -24.95 16.87 -30.79
N PHE A 148 -26.00 16.33 -31.43
CA PHE A 148 -25.86 15.27 -32.44
C PHE A 148 -25.31 15.79 -33.78
N LYS A 149 -25.47 17.09 -34.08
CA LYS A 149 -24.98 17.74 -35.30
C LYS A 149 -23.52 18.23 -35.20
N LEU A 150 -22.83 17.94 -34.08
CA LEU A 150 -21.47 18.41 -33.84
C LEU A 150 -20.43 17.54 -34.57
N GLU A 151 -19.95 18.04 -35.71
CA GLU A 151 -18.89 17.37 -36.46
C GLU A 151 -17.47 17.56 -35.90
N TYR A 152 -17.17 18.67 -35.21
CA TYR A 152 -15.81 19.03 -34.80
C TYR A 152 -15.68 19.48 -33.34
N GLY A 153 -14.58 19.07 -32.69
CA GLY A 153 -14.16 19.50 -31.36
C GLY A 153 -13.49 20.88 -31.36
N THR A 154 -13.17 21.40 -30.17
CA THR A 154 -12.40 22.65 -29.99
C THR A 154 -10.94 22.51 -30.41
N ASP A 155 -10.41 21.29 -30.45
CA ASP A 155 -9.09 20.93 -30.95
C ASP A 155 -9.06 20.70 -32.48
N GLY A 156 -10.13 21.10 -33.19
CA GLY A 156 -10.28 20.92 -34.63
C GLY A 156 -10.46 19.46 -35.08
N ARG A 157 -10.50 18.48 -34.15
CA ARG A 157 -10.65 17.06 -34.52
C ARG A 157 -12.10 16.73 -34.84
N LYS A 158 -12.30 15.86 -35.84
CA LYS A 158 -13.62 15.32 -36.16
C LYS A 158 -14.14 14.47 -34.99
N LEU A 159 -15.35 14.77 -34.53
CA LEU A 159 -16.03 14.04 -33.47
C LEU A 159 -16.67 12.76 -34.04
N PRO A 160 -16.68 11.65 -33.28
CA PRO A 160 -17.32 10.40 -33.69
C PRO A 160 -18.86 10.42 -33.52
N GLY A 161 -19.46 11.56 -33.17
CA GLY A 161 -20.86 11.68 -32.79
C GLY A 161 -21.22 10.89 -31.52
N TYR A 162 -22.52 10.62 -31.34
CA TYR A 162 -23.00 9.60 -30.41
C TYR A 162 -23.34 8.34 -31.20
N GLY A 163 -22.74 7.20 -30.84
CA GLY A 163 -23.13 5.88 -31.36
C GLY A 163 -23.80 4.97 -30.33
N GLN A 164 -23.81 5.38 -29.05
CA GLN A 164 -24.28 4.58 -27.92
C GLN A 164 -25.00 5.46 -26.90
N ALA A 165 -26.13 4.98 -26.38
CA ALA A 165 -26.96 5.69 -25.41
C ALA A 165 -26.21 5.98 -24.10
N GLY A 166 -25.31 5.08 -23.68
CA GLY A 166 -24.46 5.30 -22.50
C GLY A 166 -23.54 6.52 -22.60
N THR A 167 -23.03 6.83 -23.80
CA THR A 167 -22.19 8.02 -24.04
C THR A 167 -23.02 9.31 -23.96
N PHE A 168 -24.19 9.32 -24.60
CA PHE A 168 -25.14 10.44 -24.53
C PHE A 168 -25.65 10.68 -23.10
N ASN A 169 -25.99 9.61 -22.38
CA ASN A 169 -26.39 9.67 -20.97
C ASN A 169 -25.26 10.15 -20.04
N THR A 170 -24.00 9.91 -20.41
CA THR A 170 -22.84 10.47 -19.68
C THR A 170 -22.76 11.99 -19.85
N ASP A 171 -22.88 12.51 -21.08
CA ASP A 171 -22.91 13.96 -21.30
C ASP A 171 -24.15 14.61 -20.64
N TRP A 172 -25.32 13.96 -20.67
CA TRP A 172 -26.48 14.40 -19.88
C TRP A 172 -26.21 14.47 -18.38
N LYS A 173 -25.50 13.49 -17.79
CA LYS A 173 -25.12 13.53 -16.37
C LYS A 173 -24.27 14.75 -16.05
N TYR A 174 -23.27 15.06 -16.88
CA TYR A 174 -22.43 16.25 -16.67
C TYR A 174 -23.17 17.57 -16.99
N PHE A 175 -24.17 17.55 -17.87
CA PHE A 175 -25.05 18.70 -18.08
C PHE A 175 -25.94 19.00 -16.86
N ARG A 176 -26.53 17.97 -16.22
CA ARG A 176 -27.25 18.15 -14.94
C ARG A 176 -26.34 18.73 -13.85
N ILE A 177 -25.11 18.23 -13.75
CA ILE A 177 -24.12 18.73 -12.77
C ILE A 177 -23.78 20.20 -13.07
N TYR A 178 -23.54 20.58 -14.32
CA TYR A 178 -23.29 21.98 -14.69
C TYR A 178 -24.50 22.88 -14.41
N TYR A 179 -25.72 22.44 -14.69
CA TYR A 179 -26.94 23.17 -14.33
C TYR A 179 -27.05 23.39 -12.81
N GLU A 180 -26.81 22.35 -12.01
CA GLU A 180 -26.81 22.42 -10.55
C GLU A 180 -25.69 23.31 -10.00
N ASP A 181 -24.47 23.22 -10.57
CA ASP A 181 -23.32 24.07 -10.23
C ASP A 181 -23.61 25.57 -10.53
N ILE A 182 -24.41 25.91 -11.56
CA ILE A 182 -24.75 27.30 -11.93
C ILE A 182 -25.98 27.84 -11.19
N LEU A 183 -27.08 27.08 -11.11
CA LEU A 183 -28.33 27.53 -10.50
C LEU A 183 -28.36 27.35 -8.98
N GLY A 184 -27.46 26.56 -8.40
CA GLY A 184 -27.45 26.25 -6.96
C GLY A 184 -28.55 25.28 -6.53
N HIS A 185 -29.32 24.73 -7.47
CA HIS A 185 -30.35 23.72 -7.23
C HIS A 185 -30.46 22.72 -8.40
N LYS A 186 -30.97 21.52 -8.10
CA LYS A 186 -31.29 20.51 -9.12
C LYS A 186 -32.46 20.99 -10.00
N MET A 187 -32.50 20.52 -11.25
CA MET A 187 -33.68 20.67 -12.13
C MET A 187 -34.94 20.12 -11.45
N ASP A 188 -36.10 20.72 -11.70
CA ASP A 188 -37.36 20.25 -11.14
C ASP A 188 -37.80 18.89 -11.72
N LYS A 189 -38.71 18.21 -11.02
CA LYS A 189 -39.11 16.84 -11.34
C LYS A 189 -39.85 16.71 -12.68
N ASP A 190 -40.61 17.71 -13.09
CA ASP A 190 -41.41 17.64 -14.33
C ASP A 190 -40.58 18.02 -15.57
N MET A 191 -39.64 18.95 -15.43
CA MET A 191 -38.59 19.21 -16.42
C MET A 191 -37.67 18.00 -16.61
N VAL A 192 -37.21 17.35 -15.53
CA VAL A 192 -36.42 16.10 -15.60
C VAL A 192 -37.21 14.97 -16.25
N LYS A 193 -38.49 14.81 -15.90
CA LYS A 193 -39.41 13.82 -16.51
C LYS A 193 -39.63 14.08 -18.00
N SER A 194 -39.81 15.34 -18.41
CA SER A 194 -39.98 15.73 -19.81
C SER A 194 -38.69 15.51 -20.61
N LEU A 195 -37.54 15.94 -20.08
CA LEU A 195 -36.23 15.73 -20.71
C LEU A 195 -35.80 14.26 -20.74
N ARG A 196 -36.28 13.41 -19.81
CA ARG A 196 -36.13 11.95 -19.90
C ARG A 196 -36.86 11.38 -21.12
N THR A 197 -38.11 11.77 -21.37
CA THR A 197 -38.86 11.35 -22.57
C THR A 197 -38.18 11.87 -23.85
N ALA A 198 -37.77 13.14 -23.87
CA ALA A 198 -37.07 13.74 -25.00
C ALA A 198 -35.71 13.06 -25.30
N ARG A 199 -34.97 12.64 -24.25
CA ARG A 199 -33.75 11.84 -24.38
C ARG A 199 -34.01 10.43 -24.92
N GLN A 200 -35.09 9.77 -24.48
CA GLN A 200 -35.49 8.46 -25.01
C GLN A 200 -35.87 8.55 -26.50
N TRP A 201 -36.58 9.61 -26.89
CA TRP A 201 -36.85 9.91 -28.30
C TRP A 201 -35.55 10.15 -29.09
N LEU A 202 -34.60 10.96 -28.59
CA LEU A 202 -33.31 11.17 -29.25
C LEU A 202 -32.48 9.87 -29.40
N ILE A 203 -32.52 8.98 -28.41
CA ILE A 203 -31.88 7.66 -28.46
C ILE A 203 -32.48 6.80 -29.59
N HIS A 204 -33.81 6.79 -29.72
CA HIS A 204 -34.53 6.04 -30.75
C HIS A 204 -34.32 6.63 -32.16
N GLU A 205 -34.55 7.94 -32.31
CA GLU A 205 -34.45 8.67 -33.59
C GLU A 205 -33.06 8.54 -34.23
N ASN A 206 -32.02 8.72 -33.42
CA ASN A 206 -30.62 8.60 -33.86
C ASN A 206 -30.11 7.14 -33.82
N LYS A 207 -30.99 6.16 -33.58
CA LYS A 207 -30.70 4.71 -33.58
C LYS A 207 -29.49 4.32 -32.73
N LEU A 208 -29.33 4.96 -31.57
CA LEU A 208 -28.20 4.71 -30.69
C LEU A 208 -28.23 3.30 -30.11
N GLY A 209 -27.05 2.65 -30.03
CA GLY A 209 -26.94 1.38 -29.31
C GLY A 209 -27.35 1.51 -27.85
N THR A 210 -28.30 0.69 -27.43
CA THR A 210 -28.85 0.66 -26.06
C THR A 210 -28.28 -0.47 -25.20
N GLN A 211 -27.78 -1.53 -25.83
CA GLN A 211 -27.17 -2.66 -25.14
C GLN A 211 -25.85 -2.27 -24.48
N SER A 212 -25.59 -2.80 -23.28
CA SER A 212 -24.25 -2.77 -22.69
C SER A 212 -23.26 -3.55 -23.55
N ARG A 213 -22.00 -3.10 -23.63
CA ARG A 213 -20.93 -3.95 -24.17
C ARG A 213 -20.83 -5.21 -23.32
N ASP A 214 -20.72 -6.36 -23.95
CA ASP A 214 -20.53 -7.65 -23.29
C ASP A 214 -19.31 -7.61 -22.36
N ASN A 215 -19.45 -8.17 -21.17
CA ASN A 215 -18.39 -8.21 -20.17
C ASN A 215 -17.47 -9.43 -20.39
N ASP A 216 -16.97 -9.57 -21.63
CA ASP A 216 -16.12 -10.68 -22.07
C ASP A 216 -14.91 -10.81 -21.11
N PRO A 217 -14.82 -11.88 -20.30
CA PRO A 217 -13.71 -12.07 -19.37
C PRO A 217 -12.43 -12.44 -20.13
N VAL A 218 -11.30 -12.29 -19.45
CA VAL A 218 -9.97 -12.66 -19.94
C VAL A 218 -9.25 -13.39 -18.82
N TYR A 219 -8.65 -14.53 -19.16
CA TYR A 219 -7.92 -15.43 -18.27
C TYR A 219 -6.41 -15.29 -18.50
N ILE A 220 -5.60 -16.16 -17.87
CA ILE A 220 -4.15 -16.11 -18.01
C ILE A 220 -3.68 -16.64 -19.38
N ASP A 221 -4.29 -17.71 -19.89
CA ASP A 221 -3.87 -18.36 -21.14
C ASP A 221 -4.01 -17.43 -22.35
N ASP A 222 -5.15 -16.73 -22.44
CA ASP A 222 -5.41 -15.64 -23.40
C ASP A 222 -4.27 -14.61 -23.42
N MET A 223 -3.70 -14.32 -22.24
CA MET A 223 -2.71 -13.27 -22.01
C MET A 223 -1.26 -13.75 -22.14
N ILE A 224 -1.02 -15.06 -22.05
CA ILE A 224 0.24 -15.68 -22.49
C ILE A 224 0.33 -15.54 -24.01
N GLU A 225 -0.69 -15.98 -24.77
CA GLU A 225 -0.71 -15.87 -26.24
C GLU A 225 -0.64 -14.41 -26.72
N PHE A 226 -1.33 -13.49 -26.02
CA PHE A 226 -1.27 -12.06 -26.32
C PHE A 226 0.15 -11.49 -26.09
N ASN A 227 0.83 -11.88 -25.01
CA ASN A 227 2.22 -11.47 -24.76
C ASN A 227 3.20 -12.09 -25.76
N GLU A 228 3.03 -13.36 -26.11
CA GLU A 228 3.84 -14.01 -27.15
C GLU A 228 3.67 -13.30 -28.50
N THR A 229 2.43 -12.94 -28.87
CA THR A 229 2.17 -12.12 -30.06
C THR A 229 2.84 -10.74 -29.97
N ILE A 230 2.79 -10.06 -28.82
CA ILE A 230 3.50 -8.78 -28.61
C ILE A 230 5.01 -8.94 -28.82
N LEU A 231 5.61 -10.05 -28.40
CA LEU A 231 7.06 -10.28 -28.53
C LEU A 231 7.45 -10.66 -29.96
N GLN A 232 6.76 -11.65 -30.54
CA GLN A 232 7.12 -12.25 -31.83
C GLN A 232 6.73 -11.38 -33.03
N THR A 233 5.61 -10.65 -32.99
CA THR A 233 5.02 -10.10 -34.23
C THR A 233 5.91 -9.06 -34.92
N ARG A 234 6.17 -9.30 -36.22
CA ARG A 234 6.84 -8.36 -37.13
C ARG A 234 5.85 -7.40 -37.80
N LYS A 235 4.55 -7.74 -37.84
CA LYS A 235 3.48 -6.93 -38.45
C LYS A 235 3.34 -5.56 -37.77
N LYS A 236 3.43 -5.52 -36.43
CA LYS A 236 3.56 -4.27 -35.65
C LYS A 236 5.03 -4.04 -35.27
N ARG A 237 5.60 -2.92 -35.70
CA ARG A 237 6.91 -2.43 -35.24
C ARG A 237 6.77 -1.36 -34.17
N PHE A 238 7.84 -1.17 -33.41
CA PHE A 238 8.03 -0.17 -32.36
C PHE A 238 9.41 0.47 -32.57
N TYR A 239 9.63 1.66 -32.02
CA TYR A 239 10.91 2.36 -32.16
C TYR A 239 12.03 1.70 -31.36
N LEU A 240 11.71 1.23 -30.15
CA LEU A 240 12.63 0.53 -29.25
C LEU A 240 12.00 -0.74 -28.69
N GLY A 241 12.81 -1.80 -28.52
CA GLY A 241 12.35 -3.09 -28.00
C GLY A 241 11.68 -3.01 -26.61
N ILE A 242 12.13 -2.07 -25.78
CA ILE A 242 11.54 -1.78 -24.45
C ILE A 242 10.03 -1.49 -24.51
N GLN A 243 9.51 -0.99 -25.64
CA GLN A 243 8.07 -0.75 -25.80
C GLN A 243 7.26 -2.05 -25.80
N ARG A 244 7.80 -3.17 -26.32
CA ARG A 244 7.16 -4.50 -26.21
C ARG A 244 7.17 -4.99 -24.76
N ILE A 245 8.31 -4.88 -24.08
CA ILE A 245 8.49 -5.27 -22.67
C ILE A 245 7.50 -4.51 -21.76
N MET A 246 7.36 -3.20 -21.95
CA MET A 246 6.39 -2.38 -21.21
C MET A 246 4.92 -2.75 -21.52
N LEU A 247 4.59 -3.17 -22.74
CA LEU A 247 3.23 -3.61 -23.07
C LEU A 247 2.88 -4.94 -22.41
N CYS A 248 3.75 -5.95 -22.49
CA CYS A 248 3.55 -7.24 -21.83
C CYS A 248 3.42 -7.09 -20.30
N LEU A 249 4.29 -6.28 -19.68
CA LEU A 249 4.25 -6.03 -18.25
C LEU A 249 2.98 -5.26 -17.83
N ALA A 250 2.47 -4.36 -18.66
CA ALA A 250 1.22 -3.66 -18.39
C ALA A 250 0.00 -4.60 -18.41
N LEU A 251 0.04 -5.67 -19.22
CA LEU A 251 -0.98 -6.72 -19.23
C LEU A 251 -0.86 -7.62 -17.99
N MET A 252 0.35 -8.09 -17.66
CA MET A 252 0.61 -8.86 -16.43
C MET A 252 0.10 -8.13 -15.18
N LEU A 253 0.55 -6.88 -14.94
CA LEU A 253 0.13 -6.12 -13.78
C LEU A 253 -1.36 -5.74 -13.83
N GLY A 254 -1.96 -5.66 -15.01
CA GLY A 254 -3.40 -5.47 -15.17
C GLY A 254 -4.21 -6.67 -14.66
N LEU A 255 -3.81 -7.89 -15.04
CA LEU A 255 -4.44 -9.14 -14.60
C LEU A 255 -4.19 -9.40 -13.11
N PHE A 256 -2.94 -9.37 -12.66
CA PHE A 256 -2.56 -9.69 -11.27
C PHE A 256 -3.09 -8.70 -10.21
N THR A 257 -3.43 -7.45 -10.58
CA THR A 257 -3.95 -6.45 -9.61
C THR A 257 -5.42 -6.09 -9.79
N ALA A 258 -6.07 -6.57 -10.86
CA ALA A 258 -7.34 -6.04 -11.38
C ALA A 258 -7.37 -4.49 -11.49
N GLY A 259 -6.18 -3.90 -11.72
CA GLY A 259 -5.94 -2.47 -11.61
C GLY A 259 -6.64 -1.64 -12.67
N ARG A 260 -6.78 -0.34 -12.43
CA ARG A 260 -7.15 0.59 -13.50
C ARG A 260 -5.93 0.87 -14.37
N LYS A 261 -6.09 0.92 -15.69
CA LYS A 261 -5.00 1.26 -16.64
C LYS A 261 -4.17 2.47 -16.19
N THR A 262 -4.83 3.54 -15.75
CA THR A 262 -4.17 4.78 -15.27
C THR A 262 -3.39 4.61 -13.97
N ALA A 263 -3.73 3.61 -13.15
CA ALA A 263 -2.98 3.25 -11.94
C ALA A 263 -1.72 2.46 -12.27
N ILE A 264 -1.78 1.61 -13.31
CA ILE A 264 -0.65 0.80 -13.80
C ILE A 264 0.31 1.65 -14.64
N LEU A 265 -0.16 2.32 -15.70
CA LEU A 265 0.69 3.12 -16.59
C LEU A 265 1.35 4.34 -15.90
N LYS A 266 0.87 4.73 -14.71
CA LYS A 266 1.51 5.76 -13.87
C LYS A 266 2.30 5.17 -12.68
N LEU A 267 2.64 3.89 -12.69
CA LEU A 267 3.64 3.34 -11.76
C LEU A 267 4.99 4.01 -11.99
N GLN A 268 5.67 4.30 -10.88
CA GLN A 268 6.98 4.96 -10.80
C GLN A 268 7.87 4.13 -9.88
N TYR A 269 9.18 4.32 -9.89
CA TYR A 269 10.10 3.47 -9.12
C TYR A 269 9.82 3.52 -7.60
N LYS A 270 9.41 4.67 -7.05
CA LYS A 270 8.92 4.81 -5.66
C LYS A 270 7.62 4.08 -5.30
N HIS A 271 6.93 3.55 -6.30
CA HIS A 271 5.76 2.69 -6.12
C HIS A 271 6.14 1.20 -6.12
N LEU A 272 7.44 0.87 -6.22
CA LEU A 272 8.00 -0.47 -6.15
C LEU A 272 8.84 -0.61 -4.88
N ARG A 273 8.84 -1.80 -4.28
CA ARG A 273 9.79 -2.22 -3.25
C ARG A 273 10.28 -3.62 -3.60
N ILE A 274 11.59 -3.76 -3.78
CA ILE A 274 12.25 -5.03 -4.11
C ILE A 274 12.96 -5.51 -2.85
N SER A 275 12.89 -6.80 -2.55
CA SER A 275 13.50 -7.40 -1.36
C SER A 275 13.77 -8.89 -1.53
N LEU A 276 14.80 -9.41 -0.88
CA LEU A 276 15.01 -10.84 -0.68
C LEU A 276 14.44 -11.26 0.68
N LEU A 277 13.43 -12.11 0.67
CA LEU A 277 12.82 -12.72 1.86
C LEU A 277 13.60 -13.98 2.27
N ARG A 278 13.84 -14.18 3.57
CA ARG A 278 14.32 -15.47 4.09
C ARG A 278 13.28 -16.54 3.76
N ASN A 279 13.67 -17.56 3.00
CA ASN A 279 12.76 -18.64 2.62
C ASN A 279 12.34 -19.44 3.88
N PRO A 280 11.05 -19.46 4.25
CA PRO A 280 10.60 -20.12 5.48
C PRO A 280 10.64 -21.66 5.38
N HIS A 281 10.69 -22.20 4.15
CA HIS A 281 10.86 -23.63 3.88
C HIS A 281 12.35 -24.04 3.82
N GLY A 282 13.27 -23.09 4.00
CA GLY A 282 14.71 -23.27 3.80
C GLY A 282 15.14 -23.18 2.33
N GLY A 283 16.45 -23.14 2.10
CA GLY A 283 17.03 -22.93 0.76
C GLY A 283 17.32 -21.44 0.47
N PRO A 284 17.51 -21.06 -0.81
CA PRO A 284 17.89 -19.70 -1.19
C PRO A 284 16.78 -18.69 -0.90
N PRO A 285 17.13 -17.39 -0.70
CA PRO A 285 16.13 -16.33 -0.49
C PRO A 285 15.14 -16.20 -1.66
N ILE A 286 13.91 -15.82 -1.33
CA ILE A 286 12.85 -15.58 -2.32
C ILE A 286 12.85 -14.09 -2.67
N LEU A 287 12.95 -13.75 -3.95
CA LEU A 287 12.76 -12.38 -4.41
C LEU A 287 11.27 -12.00 -4.30
N ASP A 288 10.95 -10.88 -3.64
CA ASP A 288 9.63 -10.26 -3.60
C ASP A 288 9.68 -8.88 -4.25
N ILE A 289 8.70 -8.61 -5.12
CA ILE A 289 8.46 -7.31 -5.74
C ILE A 289 7.08 -6.82 -5.29
N ALA A 290 7.06 -5.91 -4.31
CA ALA A 290 5.85 -5.30 -3.82
C ALA A 290 5.53 -3.99 -4.57
N ILE A 291 4.32 -3.86 -5.09
CA ILE A 291 3.85 -2.72 -5.89
C ILE A 291 2.69 -2.00 -5.19
N LYS A 292 2.81 -0.67 -5.02
CA LYS A 292 1.84 0.17 -4.31
C LYS A 292 1.32 1.32 -5.21
N PRO A 293 0.34 1.05 -6.10
CA PRO A 293 -0.12 2.02 -7.09
C PRO A 293 -0.85 3.21 -6.46
N LYS A 294 -0.29 4.43 -6.56
CA LYS A 294 -0.87 5.66 -5.99
C LYS A 294 -2.10 6.18 -6.75
N TYR A 295 -2.15 6.02 -8.08
CA TYR A 295 -3.18 6.63 -8.94
C TYR A 295 -4.47 5.80 -9.07
N ILE A 296 -4.99 5.30 -7.93
CA ILE A 296 -6.28 4.59 -7.83
C ILE A 296 -7.46 5.58 -7.69
N LYS A 297 -8.70 5.08 -7.85
CA LYS A 297 -9.91 5.87 -7.58
C LYS A 297 -10.06 6.08 -6.08
N SER A 298 -10.20 7.32 -5.63
CA SER A 298 -10.62 7.65 -4.26
C SER A 298 -12.06 7.19 -3.98
N LEU A 299 -12.34 6.80 -2.74
CA LEU A 299 -13.69 6.55 -2.25
C LEU A 299 -14.01 7.62 -1.21
N LEU A 300 -15.02 8.45 -1.47
CA LEU A 300 -15.35 9.62 -0.63
C LEU A 300 -14.13 10.50 -0.34
N GLY A 301 -13.30 10.76 -1.36
CA GLY A 301 -12.05 11.51 -1.25
C GLY A 301 -10.85 10.74 -0.66
N ILE A 302 -11.08 9.62 0.03
CA ILE A 302 -10.01 8.84 0.70
C ILE A 302 -9.33 7.88 -0.28
N THR A 303 -8.00 7.94 -0.39
CA THR A 303 -7.16 7.02 -1.19
C THR A 303 -6.51 5.96 -0.31
N ASN A 304 -7.25 4.89 -0.04
CA ASN A 304 -6.74 3.70 0.64
C ASN A 304 -5.86 2.87 -0.31
N LEU A 305 -4.55 3.12 -0.32
CA LEU A 305 -3.59 2.42 -1.18
C LEU A 305 -3.40 0.96 -0.75
N ASN A 306 -3.60 0.04 -1.69
CA ASN A 306 -3.22 -1.36 -1.54
C ASN A 306 -1.76 -1.56 -1.99
N THR A 307 -1.09 -2.53 -1.37
CA THR A 307 0.16 -3.14 -1.86
C THR A 307 -0.19 -4.50 -2.46
N PHE A 308 0.41 -4.83 -3.60
CA PHE A 308 0.37 -6.17 -4.19
C PHE A 308 1.80 -6.72 -4.14
N SER A 309 1.99 -7.85 -3.47
CA SER A 309 3.29 -8.49 -3.28
C SER A 309 3.39 -9.68 -4.22
N PHE A 310 4.45 -9.71 -5.01
CA PHE A 310 4.74 -10.74 -5.98
C PHE A 310 6.00 -11.46 -5.50
N PRO A 311 5.88 -12.63 -4.84
CA PRO A 311 7.01 -13.50 -4.58
C PRO A 311 7.41 -14.26 -5.85
N GLU A 312 8.70 -14.53 -6.00
CA GLU A 312 9.25 -15.22 -7.17
C GLU A 312 8.85 -16.70 -7.16
N ILE A 313 8.06 -17.10 -8.15
CA ILE A 313 7.68 -18.49 -8.38
C ILE A 313 8.66 -19.05 -9.43
N ILE A 314 9.58 -19.90 -8.96
CA ILE A 314 10.72 -20.39 -9.76
C ILE A 314 10.32 -21.52 -10.74
N LEU A 315 9.27 -22.28 -10.41
CA LEU A 315 8.81 -23.46 -11.17
C LEU A 315 7.36 -23.29 -11.64
N GLY A 316 7.02 -23.86 -12.79
CA GLY A 316 5.63 -23.94 -13.27
C GLY A 316 5.03 -22.65 -13.88
N VAL A 317 5.83 -21.61 -14.10
CA VAL A 317 5.35 -20.31 -14.65
C VAL A 317 6.06 -19.98 -15.96
N SER A 318 5.30 -19.61 -17.00
CA SER A 318 5.87 -19.13 -18.26
C SER A 318 6.62 -17.81 -18.05
N LEU A 319 7.89 -17.76 -18.49
CA LEU A 319 8.72 -16.56 -18.39
C LEU A 319 8.12 -15.36 -19.16
N VAL A 320 7.31 -15.62 -20.20
CA VAL A 320 6.58 -14.61 -20.98
C VAL A 320 5.49 -13.90 -20.17
N PHE A 321 5.08 -14.48 -19.04
CA PHE A 321 4.11 -13.92 -18.10
C PHE A 321 4.65 -13.73 -16.67
N SER A 322 5.98 -13.76 -16.49
CA SER A 322 6.61 -13.54 -15.19
C SER A 322 6.85 -12.04 -14.93
N PRO A 323 6.16 -11.41 -13.95
CA PRO A 323 6.37 -10.00 -13.65
C PRO A 323 7.78 -9.73 -13.12
N HIS A 324 8.41 -10.73 -12.49
CA HIS A 324 9.79 -10.68 -12.00
C HIS A 324 10.79 -10.45 -13.13
N VAL A 325 10.76 -11.27 -14.17
CA VAL A 325 11.68 -11.19 -15.31
C VAL A 325 11.59 -9.81 -15.98
N PHE A 326 10.36 -9.31 -16.15
CA PHE A 326 10.11 -8.04 -16.84
C PHE A 326 10.48 -6.83 -15.97
N ILE A 327 10.14 -6.81 -14.68
CA ILE A 327 10.50 -5.70 -13.77
C ILE A 327 12.01 -5.67 -13.53
N MET A 328 12.63 -6.80 -13.20
CA MET A 328 14.07 -6.86 -12.97
C MET A 328 14.86 -6.51 -14.23
N GLY A 329 14.44 -6.99 -15.40
CA GLY A 329 15.03 -6.59 -16.68
C GLY A 329 14.98 -5.09 -16.94
N LEU A 330 13.85 -4.42 -16.63
CA LEU A 330 13.71 -2.98 -16.75
C LEU A 330 14.56 -2.19 -15.73
N LEU A 331 14.66 -2.67 -14.48
CA LEU A 331 15.45 -2.04 -13.41
C LEU A 331 16.96 -2.19 -13.65
N LEU A 332 17.43 -3.37 -14.09
CA LEU A 332 18.83 -3.62 -14.46
C LEU A 332 19.23 -2.80 -15.70
N HIS A 333 18.39 -2.77 -16.74
CA HIS A 333 18.57 -1.88 -17.90
C HIS A 333 18.60 -0.39 -17.52
N ALA A 334 17.94 0.00 -16.43
CA ALA A 334 17.98 1.35 -15.88
C ALA A 334 19.16 1.62 -14.92
N ARG A 335 19.88 0.58 -14.47
CA ARG A 335 20.84 0.64 -13.34
C ARG A 335 20.21 1.26 -12.08
N ALA A 336 18.97 0.88 -11.79
CA ALA A 336 18.10 1.53 -10.80
C ALA A 336 18.43 1.23 -9.33
N PHE A 337 19.16 0.14 -9.04
CA PHE A 337 19.55 -0.21 -7.68
C PHE A 337 20.58 0.75 -7.09
N GLN A 338 20.48 1.00 -5.79
CA GLN A 338 21.44 1.81 -5.02
C GLN A 338 22.69 0.99 -4.64
N ALA A 339 22.54 -0.31 -4.40
CA ALA A 339 23.64 -1.27 -4.35
C ALA A 339 24.21 -1.56 -5.76
N ASN A 340 25.44 -2.06 -5.84
CA ASN A 340 26.18 -2.32 -7.09
C ASN A 340 25.69 -3.57 -7.88
N ILE A 341 24.38 -3.79 -7.90
CA ILE A 341 23.72 -4.90 -8.60
C ILE A 341 23.62 -4.57 -10.10
N ARG A 342 24.21 -5.42 -10.95
CA ARG A 342 24.29 -5.20 -12.42
C ARG A 342 23.67 -6.34 -13.23
N SER A 343 23.46 -7.50 -12.62
CA SER A 343 22.92 -8.73 -13.20
C SER A 343 21.91 -9.38 -12.25
N MET A 344 21.22 -10.44 -12.72
CA MET A 344 20.49 -11.33 -11.81
C MET A 344 21.43 -12.20 -10.98
N ASP A 345 22.62 -12.52 -11.47
CA ASP A 345 23.60 -13.35 -10.75
C ASP A 345 24.12 -12.62 -9.49
N ASP A 346 24.28 -11.30 -9.56
CA ASP A 346 24.52 -10.45 -8.38
C ASP A 346 23.41 -10.63 -7.34
N VAL A 347 22.14 -10.62 -7.75
CA VAL A 347 20.99 -10.85 -6.85
C VAL A 347 20.99 -12.26 -6.29
N ARG A 348 21.37 -13.28 -7.07
CA ARG A 348 21.47 -14.69 -6.62
C ARG A 348 22.63 -14.94 -5.66
N ARG A 349 23.67 -14.10 -5.67
CA ARG A 349 24.79 -14.14 -4.71
C ARG A 349 24.44 -13.53 -3.34
N LEU A 350 23.35 -12.77 -3.24
CA LEU A 350 22.96 -12.13 -1.98
C LEU A 350 22.21 -13.10 -1.05
N PHE A 351 22.43 -12.95 0.25
CA PHE A 351 21.76 -13.72 1.30
C PHE A 351 21.24 -12.83 2.43
N VAL A 352 20.18 -13.30 3.10
CA VAL A 352 19.60 -12.61 4.25
C VAL A 352 20.40 -12.98 5.51
N MET A 353 20.91 -11.97 6.22
CA MET A 353 21.68 -12.12 7.47
C MET A 353 20.93 -12.94 8.52
N ARG A 354 21.64 -13.80 9.28
CA ARG A 354 21.08 -14.77 10.25
C ARG A 354 19.94 -14.22 11.11
N ASN A 355 20.13 -13.04 11.70
CA ASN A 355 19.18 -12.37 12.60
C ASN A 355 18.13 -11.46 11.90
N CYS A 356 18.03 -11.54 10.57
CA CYS A 356 17.06 -10.82 9.74
C CYS A 356 16.13 -11.80 8.99
N GLN A 357 14.93 -11.31 8.64
CA GLN A 357 13.94 -12.04 7.83
C GLN A 357 13.85 -11.51 6.38
N GLU A 358 14.43 -10.35 6.11
CA GLU A 358 14.38 -9.64 4.83
C GLU A 358 15.70 -8.89 4.59
N LEU A 359 16.17 -8.86 3.34
CA LEU A 359 17.17 -7.92 2.84
C LEU A 359 16.49 -7.04 1.76
N PRO A 360 16.10 -5.78 2.07
CA PRO A 360 15.65 -4.83 1.06
C PRO A 360 16.69 -4.64 -0.05
N LEU A 361 16.26 -4.37 -1.28
CA LEU A 361 17.14 -3.96 -2.38
C LEU A 361 16.71 -2.55 -2.86
N PRO A 362 17.15 -1.47 -2.20
CA PRO A 362 16.67 -0.12 -2.49
C PRO A 362 16.97 0.34 -3.91
N LEU A 363 16.05 1.11 -4.45
CA LEU A 363 16.24 1.86 -5.69
C LEU A 363 16.77 3.26 -5.39
N LYS A 364 17.42 3.86 -6.38
CA LYS A 364 17.97 5.21 -6.35
C LYS A 364 16.90 6.28 -6.17
N GLU A 365 17.06 7.13 -5.15
CA GLU A 365 16.15 8.24 -4.85
C GLU A 365 16.12 9.28 -5.99
N GLU A 366 17.21 9.49 -6.73
CA GLU A 366 17.18 10.36 -7.91
C GLU A 366 16.32 9.80 -9.07
N MET A 367 15.89 8.53 -8.98
CA MET A 367 15.04 7.85 -9.96
C MET A 367 13.59 7.64 -9.46
N ASP A 368 13.24 8.10 -8.25
CA ASP A 368 11.93 7.88 -7.60
C ASP A 368 10.72 8.25 -8.48
N ASN A 369 10.88 9.33 -9.25
CA ASN A 369 9.87 9.89 -10.13
C ASN A 369 9.84 9.26 -11.53
N TYR A 370 10.78 8.40 -11.88
CA TYR A 370 10.79 7.76 -13.20
C TYR A 370 9.69 6.70 -13.32
N TYR A 371 9.01 6.72 -14.46
CA TYR A 371 7.89 5.84 -14.77
C TYR A 371 8.37 4.45 -15.21
N LEU A 372 7.76 3.41 -14.66
CA LEU A 372 7.96 2.02 -15.09
C LEU A 372 7.47 1.81 -16.53
N PHE A 373 6.38 2.49 -16.89
CA PHE A 373 5.84 2.57 -18.24
C PHE A 373 6.16 3.95 -18.82
N CYS A 374 7.43 4.17 -19.13
CA CYS A 374 7.92 5.44 -19.66
C CYS A 374 7.55 5.67 -21.13
N LYS A 375 7.56 6.95 -21.53
CA LYS A 375 7.25 7.40 -22.88
C LYS A 375 8.44 7.16 -23.82
N VAL A 376 8.16 6.83 -25.08
CA VAL A 376 9.18 6.70 -26.14
C VAL A 376 8.72 7.45 -27.38
N ASP A 377 9.41 8.55 -27.68
CA ASP A 377 9.14 9.48 -28.78
C ASP A 377 10.39 9.60 -29.68
N LEU A 378 10.24 10.26 -30.84
CA LEU A 378 11.39 10.71 -31.64
C LEU A 378 11.74 12.15 -31.28
N ILE A 379 13.04 12.40 -31.10
CA ILE A 379 13.64 13.74 -31.01
C ILE A 379 14.80 13.73 -32.01
N ASP A 380 14.84 14.71 -32.91
CA ASP A 380 15.82 14.82 -34.01
C ASP A 380 15.96 13.54 -34.85
N GLY A 381 14.81 12.91 -35.14
CA GLY A 381 14.72 11.65 -35.90
C GLY A 381 15.16 10.40 -35.14
N LYS A 382 15.72 10.52 -33.93
CA LYS A 382 16.22 9.42 -33.10
C LYS A 382 15.22 9.08 -31.98
N PRO A 383 15.04 7.80 -31.62
CA PRO A 383 14.10 7.44 -30.56
C PRO A 383 14.73 7.59 -29.16
N TRP A 384 14.04 8.29 -28.26
CA TRP A 384 14.48 8.54 -26.88
C TRP A 384 13.53 7.90 -25.85
N ILE A 385 14.09 7.50 -24.71
CA ILE A 385 13.32 6.97 -23.56
C ILE A 385 13.17 8.10 -22.54
N LEU A 386 11.98 8.70 -22.48
CA LEU A 386 11.64 9.81 -21.59
C LEU A 386 11.11 9.25 -20.27
N ARG A 387 12.03 8.92 -19.36
CA ARG A 387 11.73 8.23 -18.09
C ARG A 387 10.92 9.09 -17.11
N ASP A 388 11.04 10.40 -17.22
CA ASP A 388 10.26 11.45 -16.55
C ASP A 388 8.78 11.52 -16.99
N GLN A 389 8.44 10.93 -18.15
CA GLN A 389 7.09 10.99 -18.72
C GLN A 389 6.45 9.60 -18.80
N PRO A 390 5.15 9.46 -18.44
CA PRO A 390 4.42 8.21 -18.63
C PRO A 390 4.10 7.99 -20.11
N MET A 391 4.07 6.73 -20.53
CA MET A 391 3.52 6.31 -21.83
C MET A 391 2.10 6.85 -21.98
N SER A 392 1.79 7.44 -23.13
CA SER A 392 0.49 8.09 -23.30
C SER A 392 -0.65 7.07 -23.42
N ASP A 393 -1.82 7.48 -22.94
CA ASP A 393 -3.04 6.69 -22.97
C ASP A 393 -3.44 6.28 -24.41
N SER A 394 -3.07 7.11 -25.41
CA SER A 394 -3.25 6.85 -26.84
C SER A 394 -2.17 5.94 -27.43
N GLN A 395 -0.90 6.10 -27.05
CA GLN A 395 0.20 5.21 -27.45
C GLN A 395 -0.10 3.76 -27.02
N TYR A 396 -0.53 3.56 -25.77
CA TYR A 396 -0.94 2.26 -25.25
C TYR A 396 -2.16 1.69 -26.01
N ASN A 397 -3.26 2.45 -26.08
CA ASN A 397 -4.50 1.98 -26.73
C ASN A 397 -4.29 1.61 -28.21
N ALA A 398 -3.50 2.40 -28.95
CA ALA A 398 -3.22 2.15 -30.37
C ALA A 398 -2.33 0.90 -30.56
N ALA A 399 -1.36 0.67 -29.67
CA ALA A 399 -0.56 -0.56 -29.69
C ALA A 399 -1.42 -1.80 -29.40
N ILE A 400 -2.24 -1.77 -28.35
CA ILE A 400 -3.13 -2.88 -27.97
C ILE A 400 -4.14 -3.22 -29.06
N ARG A 401 -4.77 -2.22 -29.69
CA ARG A 401 -5.70 -2.44 -30.81
C ARG A 401 -4.99 -3.17 -31.96
N ALA A 402 -3.84 -2.67 -32.41
CA ALA A 402 -3.10 -3.26 -33.52
C ALA A 402 -2.64 -4.70 -33.22
N ILE A 403 -2.33 -5.04 -31.96
CA ILE A 403 -2.03 -6.43 -31.57
C ILE A 403 -3.29 -7.30 -31.59
N SER A 404 -4.42 -6.80 -31.09
CA SER A 404 -5.70 -7.54 -31.14
C SER A 404 -6.12 -7.86 -32.58
N GLU A 405 -5.93 -6.90 -33.50
CA GLU A 405 -6.15 -7.06 -34.94
C GLU A 405 -5.18 -8.07 -35.57
N ILE A 406 -3.92 -8.10 -35.12
CA ILE A 406 -2.91 -9.08 -35.55
C ILE A 406 -3.24 -10.51 -35.10
N MET A 407 -3.88 -10.68 -33.95
CA MET A 407 -4.41 -11.95 -33.42
C MET A 407 -5.76 -12.35 -34.03
N GLY A 408 -6.41 -11.47 -34.80
CA GLY A 408 -7.74 -11.74 -35.36
C GLY A 408 -8.91 -11.64 -34.37
N LEU A 409 -8.73 -10.99 -33.21
CA LEU A 409 -9.78 -10.84 -32.21
C LEU A 409 -10.92 -9.95 -32.72
N LEU A 410 -12.14 -10.50 -32.79
CA LEU A 410 -13.36 -9.83 -33.24
C LEU A 410 -13.66 -8.51 -32.49
N LYS A 411 -13.29 -8.44 -31.21
CA LYS A 411 -13.33 -7.24 -30.37
C LYS A 411 -11.91 -6.96 -29.89
N TRP A 412 -11.40 -5.73 -30.05
CA TRP A 412 -10.09 -5.41 -29.49
C TRP A 412 -10.10 -5.49 -27.95
N PHE A 413 -8.96 -5.93 -27.40
CA PHE A 413 -8.73 -6.03 -25.96
C PHE A 413 -8.82 -4.65 -25.29
N PHE A 414 -9.37 -4.60 -24.07
CA PHE A 414 -9.34 -3.39 -23.25
C PHE A 414 -9.22 -3.70 -21.76
N PHE A 415 -8.47 -2.86 -21.05
CA PHE A 415 -8.00 -3.06 -19.67
C PHE A 415 -9.10 -3.34 -18.60
N HIS A 416 -10.39 -3.15 -18.90
CA HIS A 416 -11.45 -3.48 -17.96
C HIS A 416 -11.70 -5.00 -17.87
N GLN A 417 -11.39 -5.78 -18.93
CA GLN A 417 -11.71 -7.21 -18.99
C GLN A 417 -11.03 -8.04 -17.89
N PHE A 418 -9.82 -7.64 -17.48
CA PHE A 418 -9.15 -8.18 -16.29
C PHE A 418 -10.06 -8.16 -15.05
N ARG A 419 -10.86 -7.11 -14.87
CA ARG A 419 -11.75 -6.96 -13.70
C ARG A 419 -12.94 -7.92 -13.74
N TYR A 420 -13.30 -8.43 -14.92
CA TYR A 420 -14.34 -9.46 -15.09
C TYR A 420 -13.75 -10.86 -14.83
N GLY A 421 -12.57 -11.16 -15.39
CA GLY A 421 -11.84 -12.41 -15.14
C GLY A 421 -11.47 -12.59 -13.67
N THR A 422 -10.67 -11.66 -13.12
CA THR A 422 -10.25 -11.69 -11.71
C THR A 422 -11.46 -11.59 -10.76
N GLY A 423 -12.50 -10.84 -11.13
CA GLY A 423 -13.75 -10.78 -10.36
C GLY A 423 -14.41 -12.14 -10.22
N LYS A 424 -14.59 -12.86 -11.35
CA LYS A 424 -15.16 -14.22 -11.41
C LYS A 424 -14.31 -15.29 -10.72
N ILE A 425 -13.01 -15.05 -10.54
CA ILE A 425 -12.12 -15.93 -9.74
C ILE A 425 -12.34 -15.67 -8.25
N LEU A 426 -12.34 -14.40 -7.82
CA LEU A 426 -12.53 -14.02 -6.41
C LEU A 426 -13.93 -14.33 -5.87
N ASP A 427 -14.94 -14.34 -6.75
CA ASP A 427 -16.33 -14.72 -6.45
C ASP A 427 -16.51 -16.24 -6.16
N LYS A 428 -15.46 -17.05 -6.37
CA LYS A 428 -15.50 -18.52 -6.28
C LYS A 428 -14.65 -19.13 -5.16
N THR A 429 -13.99 -18.31 -4.33
CA THR A 429 -13.15 -18.82 -3.23
C THR A 429 -13.96 -18.98 -1.94
N GLU A 430 -14.70 -20.08 -1.83
CA GLU A 430 -15.57 -20.41 -0.69
C GLU A 430 -14.79 -20.91 0.53
N TRP A 431 -14.47 -20.04 1.51
CA TRP A 431 -13.84 -20.48 2.79
C TRP A 431 -14.31 -19.78 4.07
N VAL A 432 -14.91 -18.59 4.03
CA VAL A 432 -15.65 -17.98 5.16
C VAL A 432 -16.80 -17.14 4.61
N SER A 433 -18.02 -17.30 5.13
CA SER A 433 -19.15 -16.50 4.65
C SER A 433 -19.07 -15.05 5.13
N ASP A 434 -19.58 -14.11 4.33
CA ASP A 434 -19.60 -12.68 4.67
C ASP A 434 -20.36 -12.42 5.98
N SER A 435 -21.45 -13.18 6.22
CA SER A 435 -22.25 -13.21 7.45
C SER A 435 -21.47 -13.69 8.68
N GLU A 436 -20.75 -14.80 8.56
CA GLU A 436 -20.02 -15.44 9.66
C GLU A 436 -18.82 -14.61 10.10
N ARG A 437 -18.08 -14.05 9.14
CA ARG A 437 -17.01 -13.07 9.42
C ARG A 437 -17.53 -11.83 10.13
N ASN A 438 -18.71 -11.34 9.75
CA ASN A 438 -19.33 -10.17 10.36
C ASN A 438 -19.82 -10.49 11.79
N LEU A 439 -20.29 -11.72 12.05
CA LEU A 439 -20.63 -12.20 13.39
C LEU A 439 -19.38 -12.31 14.30
N ILE A 440 -18.32 -13.00 13.84
CA ILE A 440 -17.06 -13.22 14.58
C ILE A 440 -16.42 -11.90 15.04
N LEU A 441 -16.62 -10.81 14.29
CA LEU A 441 -16.02 -9.50 14.56
C LEU A 441 -16.99 -8.48 15.16
N ASN A 442 -18.22 -8.87 15.52
CA ASN A 442 -19.28 -7.98 16.01
C ASN A 442 -19.50 -6.77 15.08
N HIS A 443 -19.80 -7.02 13.80
CA HIS A 443 -20.03 -6.00 12.78
C HIS A 443 -21.38 -6.19 12.09
N ALA A 444 -22.16 -5.12 11.97
CA ALA A 444 -23.39 -5.13 11.17
C ALA A 444 -23.13 -5.17 9.65
N ASN A 445 -21.89 -4.92 9.19
CA ASN A 445 -21.55 -4.83 7.77
C ASN A 445 -20.06 -5.11 7.50
N THR A 446 -19.81 -5.86 6.42
CA THR A 446 -18.52 -6.12 5.77
C THR A 446 -17.68 -4.86 5.52
N SER A 447 -18.30 -3.70 5.31
CA SER A 447 -17.61 -2.43 5.11
C SER A 447 -16.67 -2.06 6.26
N THR A 448 -17.01 -2.37 7.51
CA THR A 448 -16.15 -2.17 8.69
C THR A 448 -14.92 -3.08 8.64
N PHE A 449 -15.12 -4.37 8.31
CA PHE A 449 -14.02 -5.33 8.14
C PHE A 449 -13.03 -4.88 7.05
N LEU A 450 -13.54 -4.49 5.88
CA LEU A 450 -12.72 -4.03 4.75
C LEU A 450 -12.00 -2.70 5.03
N LYS A 451 -12.57 -1.85 5.90
CA LYS A 451 -11.96 -0.56 6.27
C LYS A 451 -10.79 -0.73 7.24
N TYR A 452 -10.97 -1.51 8.31
CA TYR A 452 -10.03 -1.53 9.44
C TYR A 452 -9.27 -2.86 9.63
N TYR A 453 -9.86 -4.00 9.29
CA TYR A 453 -9.36 -5.32 9.71
C TYR A 453 -8.67 -6.10 8.57
N ARG A 454 -9.15 -6.00 7.32
CA ARG A 454 -8.52 -6.70 6.19
C ARG A 454 -7.15 -6.05 5.87
N PRO A 455 -6.02 -6.77 5.95
CA PRO A 455 -4.73 -6.24 5.55
C PRO A 455 -4.75 -5.87 4.06
N ARG A 456 -4.17 -4.72 3.71
CA ARG A 456 -4.11 -4.23 2.33
C ARG A 456 -2.83 -4.64 1.59
N ASN A 457 -2.24 -5.76 2.00
CA ASN A 457 -1.16 -6.42 1.29
C ASN A 457 -1.72 -7.68 0.63
N HIS A 458 -1.68 -7.74 -0.69
CA HIS A 458 -2.23 -8.84 -1.47
C HIS A 458 -1.10 -9.67 -2.08
N THR A 459 -0.80 -10.77 -1.42
CA THR A 459 0.34 -11.70 -1.64
C THR A 459 -0.03 -12.92 -2.49
N GLN A 460 -1.30 -13.32 -2.46
CA GLN A 460 -1.82 -14.56 -3.09
C GLN A 460 -2.34 -14.34 -4.52
N MET A 461 -2.39 -13.09 -5.00
CA MET A 461 -3.01 -12.74 -6.30
C MET A 461 -2.30 -13.36 -7.51
N GLN A 462 -1.00 -13.64 -7.40
CA GLN A 462 -0.24 -14.27 -8.48
C GLN A 462 -0.63 -15.74 -8.61
N GLN A 463 -0.71 -16.45 -7.49
CA GLN A 463 -1.11 -17.85 -7.36
C GLN A 463 -2.56 -18.04 -7.84
N ALA A 464 -3.49 -17.23 -7.33
CA ALA A 464 -4.91 -17.29 -7.72
C ALA A 464 -5.16 -17.02 -9.22
N VAL A 465 -4.31 -16.22 -9.87
CA VAL A 465 -4.38 -15.97 -11.34
C VAL A 465 -3.68 -17.07 -12.13
N LEU A 466 -2.67 -17.73 -11.57
CA LEU A 466 -1.97 -18.89 -12.16
C LEU A 466 -2.71 -20.23 -11.94
N GLY A 467 -3.79 -20.26 -11.14
CA GLY A 467 -4.45 -21.50 -10.73
C GLY A 467 -3.63 -22.37 -9.77
N LEU A 468 -2.72 -21.76 -9.01
CA LEU A 468 -1.85 -22.43 -8.05
C LEU A 468 -2.38 -22.33 -6.62
N ASP A 469 -2.11 -23.34 -5.79
CA ASP A 469 -2.47 -23.35 -4.38
C ASP A 469 -1.81 -22.19 -3.57
N PRO A 470 -2.51 -21.64 -2.58
CA PRO A 470 -1.97 -20.56 -1.74
C PRO A 470 -0.87 -21.08 -0.79
N ASN A 471 0.36 -20.59 -0.94
CA ASN A 471 1.44 -20.92 -0.01
C ASN A 471 1.36 -20.07 1.27
N GLU A 472 0.50 -20.49 2.21
CA GLU A 472 0.23 -19.77 3.47
C GLU A 472 1.48 -19.44 4.29
N VAL A 473 2.50 -20.31 4.25
CA VAL A 473 3.75 -20.11 5.00
C VAL A 473 4.56 -18.95 4.42
N ILE A 474 4.64 -18.82 3.10
CA ILE A 474 5.26 -17.66 2.43
C ILE A 474 4.40 -16.41 2.62
N ASP A 475 3.07 -16.51 2.53
CA ASP A 475 2.17 -15.38 2.81
C ASP A 475 2.35 -14.83 4.23
N ARG A 476 2.35 -15.71 5.24
CA ARG A 476 2.60 -15.35 6.64
C ARG A 476 3.98 -14.72 6.83
N ALA A 477 5.01 -15.16 6.09
CA ALA A 477 6.33 -14.53 6.11
C ALA A 477 6.34 -13.13 5.44
N LEU A 478 5.60 -12.94 4.34
CA LEU A 478 5.47 -11.67 3.62
C LEU A 478 4.64 -10.62 4.37
N THR A 479 3.66 -11.05 5.19
CA THR A 479 2.69 -10.20 5.91
C THR A 479 3.04 -9.96 7.37
N SER A 480 3.80 -10.85 8.02
CA SER A 480 4.15 -10.74 9.44
C SER A 480 4.99 -9.50 9.76
N ILE A 481 4.69 -8.83 10.89
CA ILE A 481 5.50 -7.74 11.43
C ILE A 481 6.96 -8.15 11.72
N ARG A 482 7.22 -9.45 11.96
CA ARG A 482 8.58 -9.99 12.14
C ARG A 482 9.43 -9.95 10.86
N ARG A 483 8.83 -9.75 9.67
CA ARG A 483 9.54 -9.48 8.39
C ARG A 483 10.56 -8.35 8.54
N TYR A 484 10.21 -7.32 9.31
CA TYR A 484 11.02 -6.12 9.52
C TYR A 484 11.90 -6.17 10.76
N ALA A 485 12.13 -7.35 11.35
CA ALA A 485 13.02 -7.52 12.49
C ALA A 485 14.49 -7.47 12.07
N ASP A 486 15.22 -6.51 12.65
CA ASP A 486 16.69 -6.45 12.67
C ASP A 486 17.10 -5.90 14.05
N LYS A 487 17.89 -6.67 14.82
CA LYS A 487 18.37 -6.30 16.15
C LYS A 487 19.32 -5.08 16.12
N ARG A 488 19.96 -4.81 14.97
CA ARG A 488 20.88 -3.68 14.75
C ARG A 488 20.18 -2.31 14.69
N ARG A 489 18.86 -2.26 14.42
CA ARG A 489 18.13 -0.99 14.18
C ARG A 489 18.17 -0.06 15.42
N PRO A 490 18.76 1.15 15.33
CA PRO A 490 19.13 1.99 16.48
C PRO A 490 18.04 2.16 17.56
N ARG A 491 18.30 1.69 18.78
CA ARG A 491 17.39 1.82 19.94
C ARG A 491 17.41 3.25 20.53
N TYR A 492 18.50 3.98 20.36
CA TYR A 492 18.72 5.36 20.84
C TYR A 492 19.34 6.21 19.71
N LEU A 493 19.34 7.54 19.88
CA LEU A 493 20.16 8.42 19.06
C LEU A 493 21.62 8.35 19.52
N ASP A 494 22.57 8.42 18.59
CA ASP A 494 23.97 8.73 18.91
C ASP A 494 24.13 10.21 19.32
N ASP A 495 25.34 10.63 19.69
CA ASP A 495 25.58 11.98 20.21
C ASP A 495 25.62 13.06 19.11
N THR A 496 26.03 12.71 17.88
CA THR A 496 25.92 13.59 16.70
C THR A 496 24.46 13.85 16.33
N GLN A 497 23.62 12.82 16.37
CA GLN A 497 22.17 12.92 16.17
C GLN A 497 21.45 13.68 17.28
N LYS A 498 22.05 13.82 18.47
CA LYS A 498 21.54 14.71 19.54
C LYS A 498 21.94 16.15 19.29
N ALA A 499 23.19 16.42 18.90
CA ALA A 499 23.64 17.77 18.54
C ALA A 499 22.72 18.39 17.48
N LEU A 500 22.47 17.66 16.38
CA LEU A 500 21.52 18.04 15.31
C LEU A 500 20.08 18.31 15.77
N VAL A 501 19.68 17.89 16.98
CA VAL A 501 18.37 18.19 17.58
C VAL A 501 18.45 19.36 18.57
N GLU A 502 19.60 19.59 19.20
CA GLU A 502 19.85 20.81 19.96
C GLU A 502 20.00 22.03 19.03
N ASP A 503 20.57 21.84 17.83
CA ASP A 503 20.76 22.86 16.78
C ASP A 503 19.48 23.17 15.97
N ASP A 504 18.36 22.49 16.23
CA ASP A 504 17.11 22.66 15.46
C ASP A 504 16.52 24.08 15.66
N PRO A 505 16.19 24.83 14.59
CA PRO A 505 15.65 26.20 14.69
C PRO A 505 14.38 26.33 15.54
N GLU A 506 13.55 25.29 15.61
CA GLU A 506 12.35 25.26 16.46
C GLU A 506 12.72 25.25 17.94
N LEU A 507 13.80 24.56 18.31
CA LEU A 507 14.31 24.50 19.68
C LEU A 507 15.15 25.73 20.04
N GLN A 508 16.00 26.21 19.13
CA GLN A 508 16.77 27.44 19.31
C GLN A 508 15.85 28.64 19.53
N THR A 509 14.77 28.77 18.76
CA THR A 509 13.75 29.82 18.98
C THR A 509 13.08 29.68 20.36
N ALA A 510 12.79 28.45 20.81
CA ALA A 510 12.24 28.22 22.15
C ALA A 510 13.24 28.56 23.27
N ILE A 511 14.55 28.37 23.05
CA ILE A 511 15.63 28.78 23.95
C ILE A 511 15.73 30.31 24.01
N SER A 512 15.84 31.00 22.87
CA SER A 512 15.92 32.47 22.83
C SER A 512 14.70 33.14 23.47
N ASN A 513 13.50 32.58 23.30
CA ASN A 513 12.29 33.09 23.97
C ASN A 513 12.34 32.91 25.50
N ARG A 514 12.92 31.81 26.00
CA ARG A 514 13.14 31.59 27.44
C ARG A 514 14.19 32.56 27.98
N ASP A 515 15.26 32.80 27.22
CA ASP A 515 16.35 33.70 27.61
C ASP A 515 15.84 35.14 27.71
N ALA A 516 15.09 35.63 26.73
CA ALA A 516 14.45 36.95 26.78
C ALA A 516 13.47 37.10 27.97
N LEU A 517 12.74 36.04 28.33
CA LEU A 517 11.87 36.03 29.52
C LEU A 517 12.68 36.01 30.84
N LEU A 518 13.84 35.34 30.87
CA LEU A 518 14.76 35.38 32.01
C LEU A 518 15.38 36.77 32.20
N ASP A 519 15.77 37.44 31.12
CA ASP A 519 16.33 38.79 31.17
C ASP A 519 15.29 39.80 31.68
N GLN A 520 14.05 39.69 31.21
CA GLN A 520 12.93 40.50 31.72
C GLN A 520 12.65 40.23 33.20
N PHE A 521 12.66 38.95 33.63
CA PHE A 521 12.46 38.58 35.04
C PHE A 521 13.61 39.05 35.95
N GLN A 522 14.86 39.06 35.46
CA GLN A 522 16.01 39.60 36.20
C GLN A 522 15.93 41.13 36.35
N GLN A 523 15.40 41.83 35.34
CA GLN A 523 15.21 43.29 35.39
C GLN A 523 13.99 43.69 36.24
N THR A 524 12.89 42.93 36.18
CA THR A 524 11.65 43.16 36.93
C THR A 524 11.12 41.83 37.48
N PRO A 525 11.48 41.45 38.73
CA PRO A 525 11.02 40.21 39.34
C PRO A 525 9.52 40.25 39.63
N ASP A 526 8.73 39.48 38.88
CA ASP A 526 7.29 39.31 39.06
C ASP A 526 6.85 37.83 38.98
N ALA A 527 5.79 37.48 39.68
CA ALA A 527 5.22 36.13 39.72
C ALA A 527 4.65 35.68 38.36
N THR A 528 4.13 36.60 37.51
CA THR A 528 3.63 36.23 36.18
C THR A 528 4.80 35.90 35.24
N LEU A 529 5.89 36.68 35.30
CA LEU A 529 7.13 36.40 34.58
C LEU A 529 7.79 35.10 35.07
N ALA A 530 7.80 34.84 36.37
CA ALA A 530 8.28 33.56 36.92
C ALA A 530 7.48 32.35 36.38
N HIS A 531 6.15 32.47 36.25
CA HIS A 531 5.34 31.44 35.60
C HIS A 531 5.66 31.31 34.10
N ALA A 532 5.82 32.43 33.38
CA ALA A 532 6.16 32.44 31.96
C ALA A 532 7.53 31.79 31.67
N VAL A 533 8.55 32.07 32.49
CA VAL A 533 9.86 31.40 32.44
C VAL A 533 9.71 29.89 32.69
N ALA A 534 8.97 29.49 33.74
CA ALA A 534 8.75 28.08 34.03
C ALA A 534 7.95 27.36 32.93
N GLU A 535 7.05 28.05 32.22
CA GLU A 535 6.34 27.53 31.06
C GLU A 535 7.24 27.45 29.81
N ALA A 536 8.10 28.44 29.58
CA ALA A 536 9.09 28.41 28.51
C ALA A 536 10.09 27.25 28.70
N GLU A 537 10.53 26.97 29.94
CA GLU A 537 11.32 25.77 30.23
C GLU A 537 10.59 24.46 29.92
N ARG A 538 9.29 24.36 30.29
CA ARG A 538 8.45 23.20 29.94
C ARG A 538 8.34 23.07 28.43
N ASN A 539 8.18 24.17 27.70
CA ASN A 539 8.13 24.19 26.24
C ASN A 539 9.44 23.69 25.62
N ILE A 540 10.60 24.18 26.07
CA ILE A 540 11.92 23.67 25.66
C ILE A 540 12.03 22.16 25.90
N LYS A 541 11.65 21.67 27.10
CA LYS A 541 11.68 20.25 27.46
C LYS A 541 10.77 19.41 26.53
N ASN A 542 9.56 19.89 26.25
CA ASN A 542 8.60 19.23 25.36
C ASN A 542 9.05 19.24 23.89
N THR A 543 9.49 20.39 23.38
CA THR A 543 9.94 20.59 22.00
C THR A 543 11.19 19.74 21.73
N ARG A 544 12.22 19.81 22.60
CA ARG A 544 13.40 18.93 22.54
C ARG A 544 13.00 17.45 22.50
N GLN A 545 12.08 17.01 23.37
CA GLN A 545 11.66 15.61 23.40
C GLN A 545 10.88 15.20 22.13
N ARG A 546 9.99 16.07 21.64
CA ARG A 546 9.25 15.88 20.37
C ARG A 546 10.21 15.77 19.17
N LEU A 547 11.24 16.62 19.12
CA LEU A 547 12.29 16.59 18.10
C LEU A 547 13.13 15.31 18.20
N ARG A 548 13.54 14.90 19.41
CA ARG A 548 14.24 13.62 19.63
C ARG A 548 13.39 12.42 19.18
N TYR A 549 12.07 12.44 19.39
CA TYR A 549 11.16 11.42 18.82
C TYR A 549 11.06 11.50 17.29
N ARG A 550 10.96 12.71 16.71
CA ARG A 550 10.94 12.96 15.25
C ARG A 550 12.20 12.36 14.60
N ARG A 551 13.38 12.74 15.10
CA ARG A 551 14.69 12.28 14.62
C ARG A 551 14.90 10.77 14.83
N LYS A 552 14.51 10.21 15.98
CA LYS A 552 14.58 8.76 16.22
C LYS A 552 13.67 7.98 15.27
N LYS A 553 12.55 8.55 14.84
CA LYS A 553 11.62 7.95 13.86
C LYS A 553 12.17 8.01 12.43
N GLU A 554 12.90 9.07 12.07
CA GLU A 554 13.64 9.17 10.80
C GLU A 554 14.78 8.15 10.72
N VAL A 555 15.71 8.19 11.68
CA VAL A 555 16.88 7.30 11.73
C VAL A 555 16.47 5.83 11.70
N ARG A 556 15.44 5.44 12.47
CA ARG A 556 14.91 4.07 12.47
C ARG A 556 14.16 3.67 11.20
N ARG A 557 13.76 4.61 10.34
CA ARG A 557 13.20 4.33 9.00
C ARG A 557 14.33 4.12 7.99
N ALA A 558 15.22 5.11 7.85
CA ALA A 558 16.32 5.08 6.88
C ALA A 558 17.28 3.90 7.10
N PHE A 559 17.52 3.53 8.36
CA PHE A 559 18.45 2.45 8.74
C PHE A 559 18.32 1.17 7.91
N SER A 560 17.10 0.69 7.63
CA SER A 560 16.94 -0.61 6.98
C SER A 560 17.33 -0.60 5.50
N ASP A 561 17.17 0.53 4.80
CA ASP A 561 17.55 0.65 3.41
C ASP A 561 19.06 0.98 3.31
N GLU A 562 19.56 1.89 4.16
CA GLU A 562 21.00 2.18 4.28
C GLU A 562 21.84 0.95 4.63
N GLN A 563 21.40 0.16 5.63
CA GLN A 563 22.14 -1.01 6.07
C GLN A 563 22.07 -2.12 5.03
N ALA A 564 20.94 -2.30 4.34
CA ALA A 564 20.82 -3.28 3.27
C ALA A 564 21.74 -2.98 2.08
N VAL A 565 21.94 -1.70 1.72
CA VAL A 565 22.91 -1.30 0.69
C VAL A 565 24.35 -1.59 1.14
N LYS A 566 24.69 -1.37 2.42
CA LYS A 566 26.00 -1.70 2.99
C LYS A 566 26.23 -3.23 2.97
N ASP A 567 25.29 -3.99 3.53
CA ASP A 567 25.32 -5.47 3.60
C ASP A 567 25.43 -6.08 2.18
N ALA A 568 24.60 -5.66 1.23
CA ALA A 568 24.60 -6.18 -0.13
C ALA A 568 25.88 -5.84 -0.91
N ASN A 569 26.42 -4.62 -0.77
CA ASN A 569 27.69 -4.27 -1.41
C ASN A 569 28.86 -5.10 -0.86
N ALA A 570 28.91 -5.36 0.46
CA ALA A 570 29.94 -6.18 1.08
C ALA A 570 29.88 -7.66 0.62
N GLN A 571 28.68 -8.23 0.49
CA GLN A 571 28.48 -9.58 -0.08
C GLN A 571 28.95 -9.64 -1.55
N LEU A 572 28.67 -8.60 -2.34
CA LEU A 572 29.09 -8.53 -3.74
C LEU A 572 30.62 -8.36 -3.91
N SER A 573 31.29 -7.62 -3.01
CA SER A 573 32.76 -7.48 -2.99
C SER A 573 33.48 -8.68 -2.38
N GLY A 574 32.77 -9.67 -1.82
CA GLY A 574 33.38 -10.81 -1.13
C GLY A 574 34.07 -10.43 0.18
N THR A 575 33.65 -9.32 0.80
CA THR A 575 34.16 -8.87 2.09
C THR A 575 33.49 -9.69 3.18
N ASN A 576 34.26 -10.34 4.06
CA ASN A 576 33.71 -11.08 5.20
C ASN A 576 32.83 -10.15 6.04
N LEU A 577 31.53 -10.46 6.07
CA LEU A 577 30.64 -9.95 7.09
C LEU A 577 30.95 -10.70 8.40
N LEU A 578 30.98 -9.96 9.51
CA LEU A 578 31.17 -10.53 10.84
C LEU A 578 29.88 -11.24 11.28
N GLU A 579 29.64 -12.45 10.75
CA GLU A 579 28.53 -13.31 11.19
C GLU A 579 28.78 -13.88 12.60
N ASP A 580 30.05 -13.96 13.03
CA ASP A 580 30.47 -14.56 14.30
C ASP A 580 30.29 -13.63 15.52
N GLU A 581 30.32 -12.30 15.34
CA GLU A 581 29.99 -11.32 16.40
C GLU A 581 28.46 -11.26 16.71
N LEU A 582 27.66 -12.16 16.14
CA LEU A 582 26.21 -12.24 16.32
C LEU A 582 25.74 -13.50 17.07
N ASN A 583 26.66 -14.25 17.70
CA ASN A 583 26.27 -15.11 18.81
C ASN A 583 25.71 -14.25 19.95
N GLU A 584 24.63 -14.72 20.55
CA GLU A 584 24.04 -14.04 21.70
C GLU A 584 24.86 -14.41 22.94
N GLU A 585 25.76 -13.53 23.35
CA GLU A 585 26.05 -13.36 24.77
C GLU A 585 24.70 -13.12 25.45
N LEU A 586 24.20 -14.15 26.13
CA LEU A 586 23.23 -13.97 27.21
C LEU A 586 23.87 -12.96 28.17
N ASP A 587 23.17 -11.89 28.52
CA ASP A 587 23.74 -10.88 29.43
C ASP A 587 24.02 -11.61 30.76
N ASP A 588 25.29 -11.65 31.16
CA ASP A 588 25.85 -12.42 32.29
C ASP A 588 25.22 -12.07 33.67
N ASP A 589 24.35 -11.06 33.65
CA ASP A 589 23.56 -10.52 34.74
C ASP A 589 22.09 -11.08 34.77
N THR A 590 21.74 -12.09 33.96
CA THR A 590 20.38 -12.64 33.86
C THR A 590 19.99 -13.46 35.11
N PRO A 591 18.87 -13.17 35.80
CA PRO A 591 18.51 -13.88 37.04
C PRO A 591 18.28 -15.39 36.86
N PRO A 592 18.55 -16.22 37.90
CA PRO A 592 18.29 -17.66 37.86
C PRO A 592 16.83 -18.02 37.54
N GLU A 593 15.87 -17.28 38.11
CA GLU A 593 14.43 -17.50 37.92
C GLU A 593 14.02 -17.20 36.48
N GLN A 594 14.59 -16.16 35.88
CA GLN A 594 14.36 -15.81 34.47
C GLN A 594 15.05 -16.81 33.54
N THR A 595 16.21 -17.33 33.92
CA THR A 595 16.91 -18.40 33.20
C THR A 595 16.08 -19.69 33.20
N MET A 596 15.57 -20.13 34.35
CA MET A 596 14.70 -21.30 34.47
C MET A 596 13.40 -21.16 33.66
N LEU A 597 12.78 -19.97 33.66
CA LEU A 597 11.62 -19.68 32.81
C LEU A 597 11.96 -19.83 31.32
N ILE A 598 13.09 -19.25 30.88
CA ILE A 598 13.53 -19.30 29.48
C ILE A 598 13.82 -20.75 29.08
N GLU A 599 14.58 -21.50 29.89
CA GLU A 599 14.91 -22.90 29.61
C GLU A 599 13.65 -23.78 29.56
N GLY A 600 12.77 -23.70 30.56
CA GLY A 600 11.54 -24.50 30.62
C GLY A 600 10.55 -24.23 29.48
N LEU A 601 10.45 -22.97 29.01
CA LEU A 601 9.56 -22.59 27.90
C LEU A 601 10.18 -22.79 26.51
N MET A 602 11.51 -22.68 26.38
CA MET A 602 12.23 -22.88 25.11
C MET A 602 12.66 -24.34 24.89
N ALA A 603 12.58 -25.20 25.91
CA ALA A 603 12.87 -26.63 25.81
C ALA A 603 12.16 -27.27 24.61
N VAL A 604 12.89 -28.09 23.85
CA VAL A 604 12.37 -28.88 22.71
C VAL A 604 12.02 -30.29 23.20
N PRO A 605 10.97 -30.97 22.68
CA PRO A 605 10.69 -32.35 23.08
C PRO A 605 11.89 -33.27 22.81
N VAL A 606 12.38 -33.93 23.85
CA VAL A 606 13.42 -34.97 23.75
C VAL A 606 12.87 -36.19 23.02
N GLU A 607 11.59 -36.51 23.27
CA GLU A 607 10.81 -37.50 22.54
C GLU A 607 9.49 -36.89 22.09
N TRP A 608 9.04 -37.26 20.88
CA TRP A 608 7.76 -36.81 20.32
C TRP A 608 6.61 -37.76 20.71
N THR A 609 6.55 -38.10 22.00
CA THR A 609 5.51 -38.92 22.62
C THR A 609 4.47 -38.03 23.32
N PHE A 610 3.24 -38.53 23.47
CA PHE A 610 2.18 -37.81 24.18
C PHE A 610 2.57 -37.51 25.63
N GLU A 611 3.14 -38.50 26.33
CA GLU A 611 3.65 -38.39 27.70
C GLU A 611 4.79 -37.35 27.81
N GLY A 612 5.73 -37.36 26.86
CA GLY A 612 6.86 -36.42 26.83
C GLY A 612 6.43 -34.97 26.62
N GLU A 613 5.47 -34.72 25.72
CA GLU A 613 4.89 -33.39 25.51
C GLU A 613 4.01 -32.96 26.71
N TRP A 614 3.33 -33.89 27.39
CA TRP A 614 2.58 -33.58 28.61
C TRP A 614 3.52 -33.18 29.75
N GLN A 615 4.57 -33.95 29.98
CA GLN A 615 5.58 -33.64 31.01
C GLN A 615 6.32 -32.33 30.71
N ARG A 616 6.64 -32.05 29.44
CA ARG A 616 7.20 -30.77 28.98
C ARG A 616 6.26 -29.59 29.26
N ARG A 617 4.95 -29.76 29.06
CA ARG A 617 3.93 -28.74 29.39
C ARG A 617 3.78 -28.54 30.90
N ASN A 618 3.87 -29.61 31.69
CA ASN A 618 3.85 -29.52 33.14
C ASN A 618 5.05 -28.70 33.62
N VAL A 619 6.28 -29.05 33.21
CA VAL A 619 7.50 -28.28 33.53
C VAL A 619 7.38 -26.81 33.08
N GLY A 620 6.90 -26.56 31.85
CA GLY A 620 6.64 -25.20 31.36
C GLY A 620 5.61 -24.42 32.17
N THR A 621 4.66 -25.11 32.83
CA THR A 621 3.66 -24.50 33.72
C THR A 621 4.25 -24.21 35.09
N GLU A 622 5.02 -25.14 35.68
CA GLU A 622 5.69 -24.94 36.97
C GLU A 622 6.68 -23.77 36.93
N VAL A 623 7.48 -23.61 35.86
CA VAL A 623 8.40 -22.45 35.75
C VAL A 623 7.66 -21.13 35.54
N ILE A 624 6.46 -21.14 34.95
CA ILE A 624 5.58 -19.94 34.91
C ILE A 624 5.08 -19.63 36.32
N ILE A 625 4.59 -20.63 37.08
CA ILE A 625 4.11 -20.45 38.45
C ILE A 625 5.22 -19.86 39.33
N MET A 626 6.44 -20.41 39.26
CA MET A 626 7.61 -19.89 39.99
C MET A 626 7.97 -18.45 39.61
N TYR A 627 7.73 -18.04 38.37
CA TYR A 627 8.09 -16.70 37.88
C TYR A 627 7.01 -15.64 38.11
N CYS A 628 5.74 -16.03 38.26
CA CYS A 628 4.62 -15.09 38.44
C CYS A 628 4.79 -14.17 39.68
N ASP A 629 5.39 -14.69 40.75
CA ASP A 629 5.63 -13.95 42.00
C ASP A 629 7.06 -13.36 42.11
N TYR A 630 7.84 -13.37 41.02
CA TYR A 630 9.23 -12.89 41.01
C TYR A 630 9.33 -11.36 40.84
N GLU A 631 9.99 -10.68 41.79
CA GLU A 631 10.17 -9.22 41.74
C GLU A 631 11.32 -8.80 40.79
N GLU A 632 11.03 -8.56 39.51
CA GLU A 632 11.98 -8.03 38.50
C GLU A 632 12.57 -6.62 38.82
N GLY A 633 12.35 -6.05 40.01
CA GLY A 633 12.80 -4.69 40.37
C GLY A 633 12.07 -3.54 39.66
N GLY A 634 11.18 -3.85 38.73
CA GLY A 634 10.30 -2.92 38.03
C GLY A 634 10.93 -2.20 36.82
N PRO A 635 10.14 -1.39 36.06
CA PRO A 635 10.56 -0.87 34.77
C PRO A 635 11.78 0.06 34.85
N LEU A 636 12.88 -0.31 34.16
CA LEU A 636 14.15 0.42 34.13
C LEU A 636 13.99 1.89 33.70
N ARG A 637 13.96 2.82 34.66
CA ARG A 637 13.78 4.26 34.44
C ARG A 637 15.10 4.96 34.05
N GLY A 638 15.63 4.70 32.86
CA GLY A 638 16.79 5.44 32.36
C GLY A 638 17.47 4.86 31.12
N ARG A 639 18.68 5.36 30.83
CA ARG A 639 19.62 4.74 29.88
C ARG A 639 20.42 3.68 30.65
N PRO A 640 20.52 2.43 30.16
CA PRO A 640 21.50 1.46 30.70
C PRO A 640 22.90 2.06 30.68
N LYS A 641 23.65 1.92 31.78
CA LYS A 641 25.07 2.31 31.80
C LYS A 641 25.80 1.38 30.83
N GLY A 642 26.47 1.92 29.81
CA GLY A 642 27.24 1.09 28.89
C GLY A 642 28.40 0.43 29.61
N LYS A 643 28.56 -0.89 29.47
CA LYS A 643 29.73 -1.63 29.97
C LYS A 643 31.00 -0.95 29.42
N ARG A 644 31.85 -0.46 30.33
CA ARG A 644 33.07 0.31 30.02
C ARG A 644 34.07 -0.66 29.40
N ARG A 645 34.55 -0.43 28.17
CA ARG A 645 35.52 -1.34 27.54
C ARG A 645 36.80 -1.41 28.37
N LEU A 646 37.07 -2.56 28.98
CA LEU A 646 38.35 -2.91 29.56
C LEU A 646 39.37 -3.07 28.42
N ASN A 647 40.19 -2.04 28.22
CA ASN A 647 41.28 -2.05 27.23
C ASN A 647 42.54 -1.31 27.73
N ASP A 648 42.56 -0.87 29.00
CA ASP A 648 43.63 -0.08 29.61
C ASP A 648 44.56 -0.90 30.55
N GLU A 649 44.44 -2.24 30.58
CA GLU A 649 45.34 -3.13 31.33
C GLU A 649 46.30 -3.92 30.41
N VAL A 650 47.04 -3.19 29.56
CA VAL A 650 48.23 -3.70 28.87
C VAL A 650 49.44 -2.79 29.12
N ARG A 651 49.75 -2.60 30.41
CA ARG A 651 51.01 -2.03 30.93
C ARG A 651 51.11 -2.36 32.42
N LEU A 652 52.30 -2.81 32.84
CA LEU A 652 52.53 -3.62 34.06
C LEU A 652 51.91 -5.02 33.88
N LEU A 653 52.61 -6.15 34.06
CA LEU A 653 53.96 -6.37 34.59
C LEU A 653 54.85 -7.14 33.58
N SER A 654 56.16 -6.89 33.65
CA SER A 654 57.18 -7.71 32.98
C SER A 654 58.29 -8.03 33.97
N VAL A 655 58.24 -9.21 34.59
CA VAL A 655 59.38 -9.85 35.27
C VAL A 655 59.32 -11.37 35.02
N GLU A 656 60.50 -11.96 34.90
CA GLU A 656 60.81 -13.33 34.50
C GLU A 656 60.41 -14.40 35.55
N THR A 657 60.21 -15.64 35.12
CA THR A 657 61.01 -16.78 35.64
C THR A 657 61.01 -17.98 34.67
N LYS A 658 61.77 -19.05 34.98
CA LYS A 658 62.29 -20.04 34.02
C LYS A 658 61.68 -21.45 34.18
N GLN A 659 61.65 -22.17 33.04
CA GLN A 659 61.94 -23.60 32.82
C GLN A 659 61.42 -24.69 33.79
N ILE A 660 60.88 -25.76 33.20
CA ILE A 660 61.37 -27.15 33.37
C ILE A 660 60.91 -27.98 32.15
N GLU A 661 61.70 -28.98 31.74
CA GLU A 661 61.45 -29.88 30.60
C GLU A 661 61.17 -31.32 31.04
N LYS A 662 60.35 -32.05 30.27
CA LYS A 662 60.56 -33.44 29.75
C LYS A 662 59.30 -33.94 29.05
N THR A 663 59.38 -34.29 27.76
CA THR A 663 59.48 -35.66 27.15
C THR A 663 58.30 -36.60 27.47
N GLU A 664 57.82 -37.46 26.56
CA GLU A 664 58.46 -38.08 25.39
C GLU A 664 57.47 -38.41 24.22
N ASP A 665 57.96 -39.09 23.19
CA ASP A 665 57.39 -39.38 21.84
C ASP A 665 56.14 -40.33 21.83
N ASP A 666 55.50 -40.76 20.70
CA ASP A 666 55.91 -40.87 19.29
C ASP A 666 54.71 -40.89 18.28
N LYS A 667 54.95 -41.14 16.98
CA LYS A 667 54.05 -40.94 15.81
C LYS A 667 53.67 -42.25 15.03
N PRO A 668 52.77 -42.18 14.00
CA PRO A 668 51.93 -43.32 13.58
C PRO A 668 52.29 -43.99 12.23
N ILE A 669 51.63 -45.11 11.89
CA ILE A 669 51.62 -45.75 10.55
C ILE A 669 50.37 -46.67 10.41
N ILE A 670 49.38 -46.37 9.55
CA ILE A 670 49.13 -46.80 8.13
C ILE A 670 48.04 -47.90 7.95
N GLU A 671 47.38 -47.80 6.80
CA GLU A 671 46.25 -48.52 6.19
C GLU A 671 46.07 -50.04 6.42
N LYS A 672 44.79 -50.48 6.43
CA LYS A 672 44.34 -51.77 5.86
C LYS A 672 43.06 -51.63 5.03
N LYS A 673 43.03 -52.23 3.84
CA LYS A 673 41.86 -52.33 2.93
C LYS A 673 42.05 -53.49 1.94
N ARG A 674 40.94 -54.09 1.46
CA ARG A 674 40.86 -55.25 0.51
C ARG A 674 41.26 -56.60 1.16
N LYS A 675 40.71 -57.77 0.79
CA LYS A 675 39.71 -58.24 -0.22
C LYS A 675 38.54 -58.94 0.54
N ILE A 676 37.28 -59.05 0.06
CA ILE A 676 36.73 -59.68 -1.17
C ILE A 676 37.04 -61.20 -1.17
N GLU A 677 36.13 -62.14 -1.45
CA GLU A 677 34.76 -62.16 -2.00
C GLU A 677 33.87 -63.04 -1.05
N GLN A 678 32.58 -63.37 -1.21
CA GLN A 678 31.56 -63.25 -2.28
C GLN A 678 30.34 -62.42 -1.75
N GLU A 679 29.09 -62.39 -2.25
CA GLU A 679 28.30 -63.09 -3.28
C GLU A 679 27.40 -62.11 -4.08
N GLN A 680 26.65 -62.62 -5.07
CA GLN A 680 25.66 -61.91 -5.92
C GLN A 680 24.56 -62.91 -6.38
N PRO A 681 23.41 -62.49 -6.96
CA PRO A 681 22.96 -61.14 -7.38
C PRO A 681 21.64 -60.72 -6.65
N GLN A 682 20.96 -59.58 -6.88
CA GLN A 682 20.24 -59.15 -8.10
C GLN A 682 19.97 -57.64 -8.15
N THR A 683 19.44 -57.18 -9.29
CA THR A 683 19.28 -55.79 -9.74
C THR A 683 18.61 -54.82 -8.76
N ALA A 684 19.30 -53.72 -8.42
CA ALA A 684 18.71 -52.51 -7.83
C ALA A 684 19.23 -51.24 -8.54
N LYS A 685 18.35 -50.27 -8.81
CA LYS A 685 18.70 -49.00 -9.49
C LYS A 685 19.43 -48.06 -8.53
N LYS A 686 20.41 -47.30 -9.05
CA LYS A 686 21.19 -46.32 -8.25
C LYS A 686 20.25 -45.25 -7.64
N PRO A 687 20.33 -44.97 -6.33
CA PRO A 687 19.61 -43.84 -5.75
C PRO A 687 20.20 -42.52 -6.23
N LEU A 688 19.33 -41.54 -6.52
CA LEU A 688 19.77 -40.18 -6.81
C LEU A 688 20.21 -39.49 -5.50
N VAL A 689 21.38 -38.86 -5.56
CA VAL A 689 21.98 -38.09 -4.46
C VAL A 689 21.96 -36.62 -4.85
N CYS A 690 21.48 -35.75 -3.97
CA CYS A 690 21.59 -34.31 -4.21
C CYS A 690 23.06 -33.89 -4.14
N PHE A 691 23.62 -33.43 -5.27
CA PHE A 691 25.01 -33.00 -5.39
C PHE A 691 25.41 -31.91 -4.37
N GLN A 692 24.46 -31.08 -3.96
CA GLN A 692 24.69 -29.89 -3.14
C GLN A 692 24.40 -30.08 -1.63
N CYS A 693 23.82 -31.21 -1.21
CA CYS A 693 23.58 -31.50 0.22
C CYS A 693 23.72 -32.97 0.63
N GLY A 694 24.15 -33.86 -0.26
CA GLY A 694 24.44 -35.28 0.04
C GLY A 694 23.23 -36.17 0.36
N LYS A 695 22.02 -35.60 0.50
CA LYS A 695 20.80 -36.36 0.83
C LYS A 695 20.44 -37.36 -0.28
N LYS A 696 20.11 -38.58 0.14
CA LYS A 696 19.63 -39.68 -0.70
C LYS A 696 18.10 -39.74 -0.62
N TYR A 697 17.43 -39.73 -1.76
CA TYR A 697 15.96 -39.86 -1.81
C TYR A 697 15.58 -41.31 -2.17
N ARG A 698 14.58 -41.87 -1.48
CA ARG A 698 13.94 -43.14 -1.88
C ARG A 698 12.80 -42.84 -2.85
N GLN A 699 12.59 -43.71 -3.84
CA GLN A 699 11.68 -43.44 -4.96
C GLN A 699 10.24 -43.90 -4.66
N THR A 700 9.64 -43.37 -3.60
CA THR A 700 8.26 -43.67 -3.15
C THR A 700 7.58 -42.40 -2.63
N ASP A 701 7.33 -41.47 -3.55
CA ASP A 701 6.47 -40.28 -3.40
C ASP A 701 6.03 -39.85 -4.82
N ARG A 702 5.28 -40.72 -5.51
CA ARG A 702 4.96 -40.52 -6.94
C ARG A 702 3.61 -41.08 -7.38
N SER A 703 2.68 -41.23 -6.44
CA SER A 703 1.37 -41.87 -6.63
C SER A 703 0.22 -41.10 -5.98
N GLU A 704 0.30 -39.77 -5.95
CA GLU A 704 -0.80 -38.90 -5.46
C GLU A 704 -0.90 -37.56 -6.19
N LEU A 705 -0.44 -37.51 -7.46
CA LEU A 705 -0.71 -36.41 -8.40
C LEU A 705 -1.11 -37.00 -9.77
N GLY A 706 -2.40 -37.27 -9.91
CA GLY A 706 -2.98 -37.84 -11.13
C GLY A 706 -3.47 -36.77 -12.11
N ILE A 707 -2.65 -36.43 -13.10
CA ILE A 707 -3.10 -35.82 -14.36
C ILE A 707 -2.40 -36.58 -15.50
N GLU A 708 -3.19 -37.16 -16.40
CA GLU A 708 -2.66 -37.95 -17.52
C GLU A 708 -2.11 -37.04 -18.62
N PHE A 709 -0.79 -37.04 -18.80
CA PHE A 709 -0.16 -36.54 -20.03
C PHE A 709 0.00 -37.68 -21.03
N ARG A 710 -0.80 -37.66 -22.10
CA ARG A 710 -0.59 -38.48 -23.28
C ARG A 710 -0.84 -37.70 -24.57
N ASP A 711 -0.06 -38.06 -25.59
CA ASP A 711 -0.35 -37.89 -27.01
C ASP A 711 -0.49 -36.47 -27.57
N MET A 712 0.61 -35.68 -27.54
CA MET A 712 0.92 -34.78 -28.66
C MET A 712 2.42 -34.44 -28.82
N PHE A 713 3.23 -35.41 -29.27
CA PHE A 713 4.55 -35.16 -29.86
C PHE A 713 4.99 -36.30 -30.81
N LEU A 714 4.43 -36.32 -32.01
CA LEU A 714 4.93 -37.11 -33.15
C LEU A 714 4.67 -36.36 -34.46
N ILE A 715 5.66 -36.41 -35.37
CA ILE A 715 5.65 -35.90 -36.77
C ILE A 715 5.62 -34.36 -36.88
N GLY A 716 6.71 -33.78 -37.41
CA GLY A 716 6.84 -32.36 -37.73
C GLY A 716 8.29 -31.91 -37.84
#